data_AF-A0A6F9AEJ9-F1
#
_entry.id   AF-A0A6F9AEJ9-F1
#
_cell.length_a   1.000
_cell.length_b   1.000
_cell.length_c   1.000
_cell.angle_alpha   90.00
_cell.angle_beta   90.00
_cell.angle_gamma   90.00
#
_symmetry.space_group_name_H-M   'P 1'
#
loop_
_entity.id
_entity.type
_entity.pdbx_description
1 polymer ?
#
loop_
_entity_poly.entity_id
_entity_poly.type
_entity_poly.pdbx_seq_one_letter_code
_entity_poly.pdbx_strand_id
1 'polypeptide(L)'
;MQSCAKSWVILFAKSVNPHAPCRHICGINRIFGKLQNRIQTRNAFVTVRGLRTSAVYAASRQIDRILPRHDDFAERHIGPGEREKREMLDVLGLESIAQLIEDTVPESIRIQRSMKMDDPLCENEVLEHLQKIASKNKVWRQNKRRTFYIDPRCHPQTIAVVQTRANYIGVKTVLKLPHEMDFSGKDVSGVLFQYPDTDGRVEDFTALVDRAHKGGALACCATDLLALCVLRPPGEFGVYRLALQTREQHIRRDKATSNICTAQALLANMAAMFGVYHGPQGLKHIAERTHNAALILAEGLKRAGHRLHSEMFFDTLKVSCSVAAKDILERAVQREINLRVYGEGVLGVSLDETVTERDLDDLLWVFGCESSAELIAEKMGERVKGIMGSPFKRTSKYLTHTIFNSYHSETNIVRYMKRLENKDISLVHSMIPLPITWNEFANLHPFCPLDQAEGYQQLFRQLEKDLCEVTGYDKISFQPNSGAQGEYAGLAAIKAYLNSKGDAHRTVCLIPKSAHGTNPASAQMAGMKVQVVEVDKDGNIDMANLKALVDKHKANLAAMMITYPSTFGVFEESIGDVCNLIHQNGGQVYLDGANMNAQVGLCRPGDYGSDVSHLNLHKTFCIPHGGGGPGMGPIG
;
A
#
# COMPACT_ATOMS: atom_id res chain seq x y z
N MET A 1 23.33 -2.81 -31.44
CA MET A 1 24.69 -3.07 -31.96
C MET A 1 25.65 -3.27 -30.79
N GLN A 2 26.88 -3.72 -31.05
CA GLN A 2 27.99 -3.85 -30.08
C GLN A 2 27.76 -4.86 -28.93
N SER A 3 27.79 -6.14 -29.29
CA SER A 3 28.62 -7.08 -28.52
C SER A 3 30.09 -6.74 -28.80
N CYS A 4 30.91 -6.49 -27.77
CA CYS A 4 32.38 -6.65 -27.73
C CYS A 4 32.98 -6.13 -26.40
N ALA A 5 32.93 -6.92 -25.33
CA ALA A 5 33.58 -6.58 -24.05
C ALA A 5 33.91 -7.82 -23.16
N LYS A 6 34.48 -8.89 -23.73
CA LYS A 6 35.00 -10.05 -22.97
C LYS A 6 36.27 -10.63 -23.59
N SER A 7 37.44 -10.29 -23.04
CA SER A 7 38.73 -11.02 -23.06
C SER A 7 39.86 -10.14 -22.52
N TRP A 8 41.08 -10.69 -22.41
CA TRP A 8 42.35 -10.10 -21.94
C TRP A 8 42.63 -10.19 -20.43
N VAL A 9 43.10 -11.39 -20.06
CA VAL A 9 43.92 -11.69 -18.88
C VAL A 9 45.09 -12.57 -19.36
N ILE A 10 46.19 -12.64 -18.59
CA ILE A 10 47.37 -13.55 -18.69
C ILE A 10 48.67 -12.90 -19.25
N LEU A 11 49.80 -13.28 -18.61
CA LEU A 11 51.20 -12.86 -18.76
C LEU A 11 51.52 -11.44 -18.24
N PHE A 12 52.62 -11.20 -17.52
CA PHE A 12 53.84 -12.00 -17.32
C PHE A 12 54.15 -12.36 -15.85
N ALA A 13 54.98 -13.40 -15.64
CA ALA A 13 55.65 -13.69 -14.38
C ALA A 13 57.09 -14.22 -14.61
N LYS A 14 58.08 -13.59 -13.97
CA LYS A 14 59.50 -13.99 -13.81
C LYS A 14 60.12 -13.17 -12.66
N SER A 15 61.13 -13.61 -11.88
CA SER A 15 61.58 -14.95 -11.46
C SER A 15 62.81 -14.83 -10.53
N VAL A 16 62.81 -15.46 -9.33
CA VAL A 16 64.00 -15.96 -8.59
C VAL A 16 64.97 -14.84 -8.06
N ASN A 17 65.65 -14.87 -6.90
CA ASN A 17 66.29 -15.95 -6.11
C ASN A 17 66.36 -15.60 -4.59
N PRO A 18 66.47 -16.58 -3.66
CA PRO A 18 66.64 -16.32 -2.22
C PRO A 18 68.03 -16.72 -1.66
N HIS A 19 68.50 -16.04 -0.60
CA HIS A 19 69.56 -16.53 0.30
C HIS A 19 69.34 -16.02 1.76
N ALA A 20 69.86 -16.78 2.73
CA ALA A 20 69.75 -16.58 4.18
C ALA A 20 71.16 -16.24 4.77
N PRO A 21 71.48 -16.27 6.10
CA PRO A 21 70.68 -16.66 7.29
C PRO A 21 70.90 -15.86 8.61
N CYS A 22 70.17 -16.27 9.67
CA CYS A 22 70.55 -16.30 11.11
C CYS A 22 71.15 -15.06 11.84
N ARG A 23 70.56 -14.71 12.99
CA ARG A 23 71.10 -15.09 14.34
C ARG A 23 70.14 -14.75 15.51
N HIS A 24 70.33 -15.46 16.63
CA HIS A 24 69.70 -15.17 17.93
C HIS A 24 70.36 -13.98 18.65
N ILE A 25 69.59 -13.25 19.45
CA ILE A 25 69.99 -12.77 20.79
C ILE A 25 68.84 -13.09 21.78
N CYS A 26 69.15 -13.25 23.06
CA CYS A 26 68.24 -13.72 24.12
C CYS A 26 68.30 -12.81 25.36
N GLY A 27 67.21 -12.76 26.14
CA GLY A 27 67.15 -12.15 27.48
C GLY A 27 66.27 -10.88 27.58
N ILE A 28 65.78 -10.49 28.77
CA ILE A 28 65.85 -11.19 30.08
C ILE A 28 64.75 -10.67 31.04
N ASN A 29 64.16 -11.58 31.85
CA ASN A 29 63.31 -11.35 33.04
C ASN A 29 61.98 -10.52 32.86
N ARG A 30 60.85 -10.78 33.55
CA ARG A 30 60.55 -10.98 35.02
C ARG A 30 60.81 -9.68 35.83
N ILE A 31 59.99 -9.24 36.79
CA ILE A 31 59.00 -9.95 37.64
C ILE A 31 57.98 -8.97 38.32
N PHE A 32 56.76 -9.43 38.61
CA PHE A 32 55.76 -8.87 39.59
C PHE A 32 55.17 -7.45 39.32
N GLY A 33 54.05 -7.05 39.92
CA GLY A 33 53.20 -7.73 40.93
C GLY A 33 51.77 -7.15 41.05
N LYS A 34 50.94 -7.74 41.91
CA LYS A 34 49.54 -7.31 42.14
C LYS A 34 49.46 -6.13 43.12
N LEU A 35 48.50 -5.23 42.91
CA LEU A 35 47.81 -4.51 43.99
C LEU A 35 46.29 -4.59 43.76
N GLN A 36 45.49 -4.36 44.80
CA GLN A 36 44.11 -4.86 44.84
C GLN A 36 43.10 -3.86 45.45
N ASN A 37 41.89 -3.83 44.86
CA ASN A 37 40.61 -3.37 45.43
C ASN A 37 40.32 -1.87 45.64
N ARG A 38 39.00 -1.59 45.55
CA ARG A 38 38.22 -0.43 46.03
C ARG A 38 38.44 0.95 45.37
N ILE A 39 37.54 1.26 44.43
CA ILE A 39 36.50 2.29 44.61
C ILE A 39 35.15 1.68 44.16
N GLN A 40 34.02 2.23 44.62
CA GLN A 40 32.68 1.66 44.42
C GLN A 40 31.89 2.31 43.28
N THR A 41 30.97 1.52 42.69
CA THR A 41 29.65 1.88 42.12
C THR A 41 29.47 3.06 41.14
N ARG A 42 28.63 2.81 40.13
CA ARG A 42 28.18 3.68 39.01
C ARG A 42 29.08 3.65 37.77
N ASN A 43 28.59 2.97 36.74
CA ASN A 43 28.75 3.27 35.31
C ASN A 43 27.99 2.24 34.48
N ALA A 44 26.68 2.47 34.30
CA ALA A 44 25.91 1.87 33.21
C ALA A 44 25.87 2.93 32.09
N PHE A 45 26.77 2.81 31.11
CA PHE A 45 26.92 3.83 30.08
C PHE A 45 25.83 3.72 28.99
N VAL A 46 24.99 4.76 28.89
CA VAL A 46 24.23 5.03 27.67
C VAL A 46 25.20 5.59 26.64
N THR A 47 25.48 4.85 25.57
CA THR A 47 26.43 5.29 24.53
C THR A 47 25.76 6.15 23.46
N VAL A 48 25.49 7.41 23.79
CA VAL A 48 25.43 8.46 22.77
C VAL A 48 26.88 8.86 22.43
N ARG A 49 27.28 8.70 21.16
CA ARG A 49 28.66 9.00 20.73
C ARG A 49 28.88 10.52 20.58
N GLY A 50 29.48 11.14 21.59
CA GLY A 50 29.73 12.58 21.64
C GLY A 50 31.17 13.02 21.89
N LEU A 51 32.21 12.18 21.69
CA LEU A 51 33.62 12.56 21.86
C LEU A 51 34.58 11.65 21.08
N ARG A 52 35.55 12.22 20.35
CA ARG A 52 36.69 11.48 19.76
C ARG A 52 37.79 11.25 20.82
N THR A 53 37.49 10.43 21.83
CA THR A 53 38.48 9.94 22.80
C THR A 53 38.53 8.41 22.80
N SER A 54 39.68 7.86 23.21
CA SER A 54 40.22 6.56 22.78
C SER A 54 39.38 5.30 23.04
N ALA A 55 38.29 5.37 23.80
CA ALA A 55 37.50 4.21 24.22
C ALA A 55 36.76 3.50 23.06
N VAL A 56 36.24 4.24 22.08
CA VAL A 56 35.54 3.63 20.92
C VAL A 56 36.50 2.79 20.06
N TYR A 57 37.78 3.18 20.01
CA TYR A 57 38.87 2.41 19.41
C TYR A 57 39.30 1.17 20.23
N ALA A 58 38.55 0.77 21.27
CA ALA A 58 38.69 -0.55 21.88
C ALA A 58 37.79 -1.61 21.23
N ALA A 59 36.54 -1.27 20.88
CA ALA A 59 35.47 -2.26 20.67
C ALA A 59 35.20 -2.68 19.20
N SER A 60 35.54 -1.85 18.21
CA SER A 60 35.43 -2.21 16.77
C SER A 60 36.42 -3.33 16.41
N ARG A 61 36.07 -4.23 15.49
CA ARG A 61 37.00 -5.27 14.99
C ARG A 61 38.15 -4.59 14.25
N GLN A 62 39.29 -5.26 14.11
CA GLN A 62 40.44 -4.67 13.41
C GLN A 62 40.14 -4.33 11.94
N ILE A 63 39.26 -5.11 11.28
CA ILE A 63 38.92 -4.90 9.87
C ILE A 63 38.16 -3.59 9.64
N ASP A 64 37.11 -3.27 10.42
CA ASP A 64 36.31 -2.03 10.28
C ASP A 64 37.10 -0.72 10.54
N ARG A 65 38.35 -0.82 11.03
CA ARG A 65 39.29 0.31 11.19
C ARG A 65 40.25 0.47 10.01
N ILE A 66 40.48 -0.60 9.27
CA ILE A 66 41.34 -0.65 8.07
C ILE A 66 40.50 -0.42 6.81
N LEU A 67 39.28 -0.96 6.82
CA LEU A 67 38.27 -0.87 5.78
C LEU A 67 36.91 -0.59 6.46
N PRO A 68 36.55 0.69 6.70
CA PRO A 68 35.25 1.06 7.25
C PRO A 68 34.12 0.78 6.24
N ARG A 69 32.86 1.02 6.65
CA ARG A 69 31.70 1.05 5.73
C ARG A 69 31.97 2.00 4.56
N HIS A 70 31.46 1.67 3.38
CA HIS A 70 31.64 2.47 2.16
C HIS A 70 31.01 3.86 2.30
N ASP A 71 29.79 3.90 2.84
CA ASP A 71 29.03 5.11 3.15
C ASP A 71 28.15 4.89 4.39
N ASP A 72 27.53 5.97 4.87
CA ASP A 72 26.39 5.88 5.78
C ASP A 72 25.26 6.77 5.26
N PHE A 73 24.16 6.15 4.80
CA PHE A 73 23.01 6.86 4.25
C PHE A 73 22.39 7.88 5.24
N ALA A 74 22.63 7.72 6.55
CA ALA A 74 22.26 8.71 7.54
C ALA A 74 22.87 10.11 7.26
N GLU A 75 24.10 10.18 6.76
CA GLU A 75 24.78 11.44 6.37
C GLU A 75 24.25 12.03 5.04
N ARG A 76 23.43 11.27 4.30
CA ARG A 76 22.76 11.69 3.05
C ARG A 76 21.31 12.10 3.30
N HIS A 77 20.69 11.51 4.33
CA HIS A 77 19.29 11.72 4.70
C HIS A 77 19.10 12.84 5.74
N ILE A 78 20.00 12.94 6.73
CA ILE A 78 19.94 13.97 7.77
C ILE A 78 20.67 15.22 7.26
N GLY A 79 19.94 16.30 7.02
CA GLY A 79 20.49 17.56 6.49
C GLY A 79 21.57 18.20 7.37
N PRO A 80 21.33 18.46 8.68
CA PRO A 80 22.33 19.10 9.55
C PRO A 80 23.52 18.18 9.85
N GLY A 81 24.74 18.63 9.54
CA GLY A 81 25.98 17.95 9.88
C GLY A 81 26.48 18.24 11.30
N GLU A 82 27.58 17.60 11.71
CA GLU A 82 28.20 17.75 13.05
C GLU A 82 28.74 19.16 13.37
N ARG A 83 28.66 20.11 12.44
CA ARG A 83 28.85 21.54 12.73
C ARG A 83 27.51 22.20 13.03
N GLU A 84 26.54 22.11 12.10
CA GLU A 84 25.22 22.72 12.27
C GLU A 84 24.49 22.20 13.52
N LYS A 85 24.62 20.91 13.87
CA LYS A 85 24.06 20.37 15.12
C LYS A 85 24.59 21.07 16.37
N ARG A 86 25.87 21.46 16.39
CA ARG A 86 26.46 22.22 17.51
C ARG A 86 26.02 23.67 17.49
N GLU A 87 26.04 24.32 16.32
CA GLU A 87 25.53 25.68 16.14
C GLU A 87 24.05 25.80 16.57
N MET A 88 23.23 24.76 16.35
CA MET A 88 21.85 24.66 16.84
C MET A 88 21.76 24.41 18.36
N LEU A 89 22.61 23.55 18.93
CA LEU A 89 22.67 23.28 20.37
C LEU A 89 23.13 24.51 21.17
N ASP A 90 24.12 25.25 20.66
CA ASP A 90 24.62 26.50 21.23
C ASP A 90 23.50 27.55 21.32
N VAL A 91 22.62 27.62 20.30
CA VAL A 91 21.43 28.50 20.28
C VAL A 91 20.35 28.05 21.28
N LEU A 92 20.24 26.75 21.56
CA LEU A 92 19.34 26.20 22.58
C LEU A 92 19.92 26.26 24.00
N GLY A 93 21.22 26.52 24.16
CA GLY A 93 21.92 26.52 25.44
C GLY A 93 22.15 25.12 26.02
N LEU A 94 22.26 24.09 25.16
CA LEU A 94 22.38 22.67 25.55
C LEU A 94 23.75 22.10 25.14
N GLU A 95 24.33 21.24 25.98
CA GLU A 95 25.67 20.67 25.71
C GLU A 95 25.67 19.56 24.66
N SER A 96 24.53 18.87 24.46
CA SER A 96 24.45 17.71 23.56
C SER A 96 23.03 17.36 23.10
N ILE A 97 22.95 16.56 22.03
CA ILE A 97 21.69 15.92 21.59
C ILE A 97 21.16 14.96 22.68
N ALA A 98 22.03 14.34 23.49
CA ALA A 98 21.59 13.48 24.59
C ALA A 98 20.78 14.27 25.62
N GLN A 99 21.30 15.43 26.04
CA GLN A 99 20.61 16.37 26.93
C GLN A 99 19.29 16.85 26.31
N LEU A 100 19.27 17.25 25.03
CA LEU A 100 18.04 17.66 24.35
C LEU A 100 16.95 16.56 24.38
N ILE A 101 17.32 15.29 24.21
CA ILE A 101 16.37 14.17 24.33
C ILE A 101 15.98 13.89 25.78
N GLU A 102 16.89 14.05 26.74
CA GLU A 102 16.62 13.94 28.18
C GLU A 102 15.65 15.01 28.68
N ASP A 103 15.78 16.25 28.20
CA ASP A 103 14.93 17.39 28.54
C ASP A 103 13.60 17.42 27.73
N THR A 104 13.43 16.57 26.71
CA THR A 104 12.24 16.57 25.80
C THR A 104 11.38 15.30 25.89
N VAL A 105 11.97 14.12 26.06
CA VAL A 105 11.25 12.84 26.00
C VAL A 105 11.20 12.20 27.41
N PRO A 106 10.01 12.06 28.03
CA PRO A 106 9.88 11.58 29.41
C PRO A 106 10.62 10.26 29.66
N GLU A 107 11.42 10.21 30.74
CA GLU A 107 12.24 9.04 31.10
C GLU A 107 11.42 7.76 31.23
N SER A 108 10.18 7.88 31.73
CA SER A 108 9.21 6.80 31.96
C SER A 108 8.84 5.99 30.72
N ILE A 109 8.95 6.56 29.52
CA ILE A 109 8.58 5.91 28.24
C ILE A 109 9.77 5.63 27.31
N ARG A 110 10.99 6.03 27.72
CA ARG A 110 12.20 5.88 26.92
C ARG A 110 12.65 4.43 26.81
N ILE A 111 13.10 4.04 25.62
CA ILE A 111 13.66 2.72 25.37
C ILE A 111 14.99 2.55 26.10
N GLN A 112 15.04 1.65 27.08
CA GLN A 112 16.22 1.43 27.96
C GLN A 112 17.31 0.55 27.30
N ARG A 113 17.32 0.46 25.96
CA ARG A 113 18.20 -0.37 25.15
C ARG A 113 18.27 0.15 23.73
N SER A 114 19.32 -0.18 22.98
CA SER A 114 19.32 -0.02 21.52
C SER A 114 18.23 -0.88 20.86
N MET A 115 17.72 -0.43 19.71
CA MET A 115 16.85 -1.24 18.85
C MET A 115 17.62 -2.45 18.30
N LYS A 116 16.94 -3.59 18.18
CA LYS A 116 17.45 -4.87 17.65
C LYS A 116 17.21 -4.97 16.14
N MET A 117 17.75 -3.98 15.42
CA MET A 117 17.79 -3.97 13.96
C MET A 117 18.91 -4.89 13.45
N ASP A 118 18.86 -5.24 12.17
CA ASP A 118 20.00 -5.86 11.48
C ASP A 118 21.03 -4.76 11.13
N ASP A 119 22.29 -5.13 10.84
CA ASP A 119 23.36 -4.15 10.55
C ASP A 119 23.01 -3.26 9.32
N PRO A 120 23.32 -1.95 9.35
CA PRO A 120 22.91 -1.02 8.29
C PRO A 120 23.67 -1.26 6.98
N LEU A 121 22.92 -1.51 5.90
CA LEU A 121 23.44 -1.60 4.53
C LEU A 121 23.95 -0.24 4.04
N CYS A 122 25.00 -0.23 3.22
CA CYS A 122 25.47 0.98 2.53
C CYS A 122 24.57 1.30 1.32
N GLU A 123 24.42 2.57 0.94
CA GLU A 123 23.55 3.03 -0.15
C GLU A 123 23.89 2.31 -1.47
N ASN A 124 25.18 2.05 -1.71
CA ASN A 124 25.66 1.31 -2.89
C ASN A 124 25.29 -0.19 -2.91
N GLU A 125 24.90 -0.77 -1.76
CA GLU A 125 24.56 -2.19 -1.62
C GLU A 125 23.04 -2.44 -1.59
N VAL A 126 22.24 -1.45 -1.19
CA VAL A 126 20.78 -1.57 -0.98
C VAL A 126 20.06 -2.08 -2.24
N LEU A 127 20.43 -1.59 -3.43
CA LEU A 127 19.78 -2.03 -4.66
C LEU A 127 20.13 -3.49 -5.02
N GLU A 128 21.35 -3.94 -4.77
CA GLU A 128 21.72 -5.36 -4.98
C GLU A 128 21.01 -6.27 -3.98
N HIS A 129 20.87 -5.83 -2.72
CA HIS A 129 20.08 -6.54 -1.71
C HIS A 129 18.61 -6.65 -2.12
N LEU A 130 17.98 -5.54 -2.51
CA LEU A 130 16.58 -5.54 -2.94
C LEU A 130 16.36 -6.34 -4.21
N GLN A 131 17.30 -6.35 -5.17
CA GLN A 131 17.17 -7.16 -6.38
C GLN A 131 17.18 -8.67 -6.07
N LYS A 132 18.00 -9.12 -5.10
CA LYS A 132 18.01 -10.51 -4.58
C LYS A 132 16.69 -10.92 -3.89
N ILE A 133 15.86 -9.95 -3.49
CA ILE A 133 14.50 -10.18 -3.00
C ILE A 133 13.51 -10.17 -4.16
N ALA A 134 13.55 -9.11 -4.99
CA ALA A 134 12.64 -8.87 -6.10
C ALA A 134 12.61 -10.04 -7.10
N SER A 135 13.79 -10.52 -7.52
CA SER A 135 13.99 -11.65 -8.46
C SER A 135 13.44 -13.01 -8.01
N LYS A 136 12.83 -13.10 -6.81
CA LYS A 136 12.06 -14.27 -6.37
C LYS A 136 10.59 -14.21 -6.78
N ASN A 137 10.10 -13.06 -7.24
CA ASN A 137 8.76 -12.91 -7.80
C ASN A 137 8.73 -13.41 -9.25
N LYS A 138 7.62 -14.06 -9.66
CA LYS A 138 7.39 -14.57 -11.02
C LYS A 138 6.25 -13.78 -11.65
N VAL A 139 6.56 -12.88 -12.60
CA VAL A 139 5.60 -11.89 -13.12
C VAL A 139 4.63 -12.51 -14.13
N TRP A 140 3.46 -12.96 -13.67
CA TRP A 140 2.41 -13.62 -14.47
C TRP A 140 1.05 -12.83 -14.40
N ARG A 141 0.18 -13.00 -15.42
CA ARG A 141 -1.04 -12.17 -15.71
C ARG A 141 -2.33 -12.59 -14.96
N GLN A 142 -3.11 -11.71 -14.31
CA GLN A 142 -4.25 -12.05 -13.41
C GLN A 142 -5.26 -10.86 -13.17
N ASN A 143 -6.39 -11.03 -12.41
CA ASN A 143 -7.40 -9.96 -12.07
C ASN A 143 -8.25 -10.23 -10.76
N LYS A 144 -9.11 -9.26 -10.24
CA LYS A 144 -10.41 -9.37 -9.41
C LYS A 144 -10.63 -8.37 -8.16
N ARG A 145 -11.77 -8.35 -7.37
CA ARG A 145 -12.12 -7.65 -6.03
C ARG A 145 -13.83 -7.49 -5.64
N ARG A 146 -14.82 -6.88 -4.63
CA ARG A 146 -16.12 -5.79 -4.27
C ARG A 146 -16.65 -5.67 -2.74
N THR A 147 -17.92 -5.62 -2.08
CA THR A 147 -19.51 -5.60 -2.20
C THR A 147 -20.31 -4.90 -1.02
N PHE A 148 -21.51 -4.26 -0.82
CA PHE A 148 -22.87 -3.76 -1.33
C PHE A 148 -24.18 -4.66 -1.47
N TYR A 149 -25.36 -4.15 -1.93
CA TYR A 149 -26.59 -4.94 -2.34
C TYR A 149 -26.58 -5.15 -3.86
N ILE A 150 -26.54 -6.40 -4.32
CA ILE A 150 -25.47 -6.64 -5.26
C ILE A 150 -25.58 -7.80 -6.23
N ASP A 151 -25.27 -7.50 -7.48
CA ASP A 151 -25.08 -8.47 -8.53
C ASP A 151 -23.88 -9.39 -8.19
N PRO A 152 -24.04 -10.72 -8.05
CA PRO A 152 -22.94 -11.64 -7.78
C PRO A 152 -21.87 -11.69 -8.90
N ARG A 153 -22.09 -11.02 -10.04
CA ARG A 153 -21.16 -10.96 -11.18
C ARG A 153 -20.14 -9.84 -11.08
N CYS A 154 -19.62 -9.58 -9.88
CA CYS A 154 -18.40 -8.81 -9.70
C CYS A 154 -17.33 -9.74 -8.97
N HIS A 155 -16.14 -9.30 -8.55
CA HIS A 155 -14.87 -10.05 -8.31
C HIS A 155 -14.49 -10.60 -6.79
N PRO A 156 -13.39 -10.38 -5.90
CA PRO A 156 -13.45 -9.96 -4.35
C PRO A 156 -13.02 -8.66 -3.30
N GLN A 157 -12.69 -7.26 -3.19
CA GLN A 157 -12.39 -5.81 -3.82
C GLN A 157 -13.24 -4.79 -4.81
N THR A 158 -13.61 -5.03 -6.13
CA THR A 158 -15.01 -5.10 -6.85
C THR A 158 -16.02 -6.45 -7.16
N ILE A 159 -16.76 -7.50 -6.49
CA ILE A 159 -16.72 -8.65 -5.36
C ILE A 159 -16.89 -8.50 -3.79
N ALA A 160 -16.01 -8.82 -2.80
CA ALA A 160 -16.36 -8.93 -1.34
C ALA A 160 -16.04 -7.73 -0.38
N VAL A 161 -14.78 -7.32 -0.13
CA VAL A 161 -14.30 -6.20 0.75
C VAL A 161 -15.25 -5.05 1.23
N VAL A 162 -16.11 -4.39 0.44
CA VAL A 162 -17.14 -3.42 0.94
C VAL A 162 -18.09 -4.09 1.97
N GLN A 163 -18.08 -5.44 2.09
CA GLN A 163 -18.79 -6.20 3.12
C GLN A 163 -18.17 -5.93 4.47
N THR A 164 -16.84 -5.86 4.54
CA THR A 164 -16.10 -5.35 5.69
C THR A 164 -16.64 -3.97 6.07
N ARG A 165 -16.70 -3.02 5.12
CA ARG A 165 -17.25 -1.67 5.38
C ARG A 165 -18.69 -1.70 5.89
N ALA A 166 -19.57 -2.37 5.16
CA ALA A 166 -21.01 -2.42 5.41
C ALA A 166 -21.34 -3.12 6.75
N ASN A 167 -20.69 -4.24 7.07
CA ASN A 167 -20.87 -4.96 8.33
C ASN A 167 -20.55 -4.07 9.54
N TYR A 168 -19.48 -3.27 9.50
CA TYR A 168 -19.10 -2.42 10.64
C TYR A 168 -20.02 -1.21 10.85
N ILE A 169 -20.66 -0.70 9.78
CA ILE A 169 -21.70 0.35 9.83
C ILE A 169 -23.14 -0.21 9.95
N GLY A 170 -23.32 -1.52 10.12
CA GLY A 170 -24.64 -2.15 10.28
C GLY A 170 -25.48 -2.28 9.00
N VAL A 171 -24.90 -1.99 7.82
CA VAL A 171 -25.57 -2.17 6.53
C VAL A 171 -25.49 -3.64 6.11
N LYS A 172 -26.64 -4.31 6.05
CA LYS A 172 -26.74 -5.70 5.56
C LYS A 172 -26.37 -5.76 4.07
N THR A 173 -25.40 -6.60 3.73
CA THR A 173 -25.05 -6.91 2.33
C THR A 173 -25.76 -8.17 1.87
N VAL A 174 -26.22 -8.20 0.62
CA VAL A 174 -26.92 -9.36 0.04
C VAL A 174 -26.52 -9.51 -1.42
N LEU A 175 -26.11 -10.72 -1.80
CA LEU A 175 -25.82 -11.11 -3.17
C LEU A 175 -27.12 -11.56 -3.85
N LYS A 176 -27.48 -10.94 -4.97
CA LYS A 176 -28.66 -11.17 -5.80
C LYS A 176 -28.40 -10.72 -7.24
N LEU A 177 -28.67 -11.54 -8.24
CA LEU A 177 -28.68 -11.12 -9.65
C LEU A 177 -29.75 -10.03 -9.88
N PRO A 178 -29.62 -9.16 -10.91
CA PRO A 178 -30.52 -8.03 -11.12
C PRO A 178 -32.01 -8.38 -11.16
N HIS A 179 -32.37 -9.56 -11.66
CA HIS A 179 -33.75 -10.04 -11.71
C HIS A 179 -34.27 -10.55 -10.36
N GLU A 180 -33.39 -10.93 -9.43
CA GLU A 180 -33.71 -11.35 -8.06
C GLU A 180 -33.80 -10.16 -7.09
N MET A 181 -33.24 -9.01 -7.48
CA MET A 181 -33.31 -7.77 -6.72
C MET A 181 -34.72 -7.20 -6.71
N ASP A 182 -35.33 -7.17 -5.53
CA ASP A 182 -36.48 -6.35 -5.23
C ASP A 182 -36.04 -5.07 -4.53
N PHE A 183 -36.77 -3.99 -4.81
CA PHE A 183 -36.62 -2.64 -4.26
C PHE A 183 -37.96 -2.08 -3.74
N SER A 184 -39.05 -2.85 -3.83
CA SER A 184 -40.40 -2.42 -3.48
C SER A 184 -40.56 -2.07 -1.99
N GLY A 185 -39.83 -2.76 -1.11
CA GLY A 185 -39.80 -2.54 0.33
C GLY A 185 -39.11 -1.24 0.79
N LYS A 186 -38.36 -0.56 -0.09
CA LYS A 186 -37.61 0.68 0.19
C LYS A 186 -36.58 0.59 1.33
N ASP A 187 -36.20 -0.62 1.73
CA ASP A 187 -35.17 -0.95 2.73
C ASP A 187 -33.74 -0.98 2.15
N VAL A 188 -33.62 -0.85 0.82
CA VAL A 188 -32.37 -0.95 0.07
C VAL A 188 -31.69 0.42 -0.07
N SER A 189 -30.54 0.61 0.58
CA SER A 189 -29.73 1.83 0.48
C SER A 189 -29.26 2.16 -0.95
N GLY A 190 -29.03 1.15 -1.78
CA GLY A 190 -28.55 1.30 -3.15
C GLY A 190 -28.08 -0.02 -3.72
N VAL A 191 -28.02 -0.10 -5.05
CA VAL A 191 -27.50 -1.26 -5.79
C VAL A 191 -26.12 -0.96 -6.36
N LEU A 192 -25.23 -1.95 -6.33
CA LEU A 192 -23.99 -1.90 -7.10
C LEU A 192 -23.95 -3.06 -8.10
N PHE A 193 -23.63 -2.77 -9.36
CA PHE A 193 -23.40 -3.74 -10.43
C PHE A 193 -22.10 -3.38 -11.16
N GLN A 194 -21.69 -4.17 -12.17
CA GLN A 194 -20.49 -3.86 -12.96
C GLN A 194 -20.75 -4.03 -14.45
N TYR A 195 -20.13 -3.17 -15.23
CA TYR A 195 -20.31 -3.06 -16.68
C TYR A 195 -18.95 -2.77 -17.37
N PRO A 196 -18.36 -3.72 -18.12
CA PRO A 196 -18.72 -5.14 -18.21
C PRO A 196 -18.67 -5.85 -16.85
N ASP A 197 -19.43 -6.93 -16.70
CA ASP A 197 -19.43 -7.74 -15.47
C ASP A 197 -18.14 -8.60 -15.34
N THR A 198 -17.96 -9.29 -14.21
CA THR A 198 -16.75 -10.07 -13.90
C THR A 198 -16.49 -11.25 -14.81
N ASP A 199 -17.54 -11.77 -15.42
CA ASP A 199 -17.47 -12.88 -16.37
C ASP A 199 -17.22 -12.35 -17.80
N GLY A 200 -17.01 -11.03 -17.93
CA GLY A 200 -16.77 -10.29 -19.16
C GLY A 200 -18.04 -9.76 -19.82
N ARG A 201 -19.23 -10.10 -19.30
CA ARG A 201 -20.51 -9.91 -20.00
C ARG A 201 -20.97 -8.46 -19.99
N VAL A 202 -21.44 -8.00 -21.15
CA VAL A 202 -22.09 -6.70 -21.34
C VAL A 202 -23.61 -6.91 -21.22
N GLU A 203 -24.29 -6.05 -20.46
CA GLU A 203 -25.72 -6.16 -20.15
C GLU A 203 -26.36 -4.77 -20.07
N ASP A 204 -27.63 -4.63 -20.47
CA ASP A 204 -28.37 -3.36 -20.31
C ASP A 204 -28.96 -3.25 -18.91
N PHE A 205 -28.34 -2.41 -18.08
CA PHE A 205 -28.79 -2.15 -16.71
C PHE A 205 -29.88 -1.07 -16.61
N THR A 206 -30.37 -0.48 -17.70
CA THR A 206 -31.39 0.60 -17.67
C THR A 206 -32.62 0.19 -16.83
N ALA A 207 -33.15 -1.02 -17.03
CA ALA A 207 -34.30 -1.56 -16.28
C ALA A 207 -33.97 -1.98 -14.83
N LEU A 208 -32.70 -2.07 -14.45
CA LEU A 208 -32.27 -2.20 -13.05
C LEU A 208 -32.25 -0.82 -12.37
N VAL A 209 -31.64 0.17 -13.02
CA VAL A 209 -31.53 1.55 -12.53
C VAL A 209 -32.92 2.15 -12.29
N ASP A 210 -33.84 2.00 -13.25
CA ASP A 210 -35.22 2.48 -13.13
C ASP A 210 -35.97 1.87 -11.94
N ARG A 211 -35.76 0.58 -11.64
CA ARG A 211 -36.39 -0.08 -10.50
C ARG A 211 -35.77 0.37 -9.17
N ALA A 212 -34.45 0.52 -9.11
CA ALA A 212 -33.77 1.06 -7.95
C ALA A 212 -34.26 2.49 -7.63
N HIS A 213 -34.26 3.38 -8.63
CA HIS A 213 -34.72 4.77 -8.46
C HIS A 213 -36.21 4.86 -8.08
N LYS A 214 -37.09 4.02 -8.64
CA LYS A 214 -38.51 3.94 -8.21
C LYS A 214 -38.68 3.43 -6.77
N GLY A 215 -37.77 2.60 -6.28
CA GLY A 215 -37.67 2.20 -4.87
C GLY A 215 -37.03 3.26 -3.95
N GLY A 216 -36.47 4.34 -4.49
CA GLY A 216 -35.70 5.35 -3.75
C GLY A 216 -34.23 4.96 -3.48
N ALA A 217 -33.77 3.85 -4.05
CA ALA A 217 -32.41 3.33 -3.90
C ALA A 217 -31.47 3.89 -4.98
N LEU A 218 -30.23 4.23 -4.63
CA LEU A 218 -29.24 4.74 -5.60
C LEU A 218 -28.64 3.62 -6.45
N ALA A 219 -28.45 3.88 -7.75
CA ALA A 219 -27.72 2.99 -8.65
C ALA A 219 -26.23 3.37 -8.73
N CYS A 220 -25.35 2.40 -8.44
CA CYS A 220 -23.90 2.53 -8.59
C CYS A 220 -23.38 1.52 -9.61
N CYS A 221 -22.50 1.96 -10.51
CA CYS A 221 -21.86 1.11 -11.51
C CYS A 221 -20.36 1.12 -11.29
N ALA A 222 -19.78 -0.04 -10.95
CA ALA A 222 -18.36 -0.27 -11.20
C ALA A 222 -18.16 -0.46 -12.72
N THR A 223 -17.09 0.06 -13.30
CA THR A 223 -16.92 0.07 -14.76
C THR A 223 -15.46 0.22 -15.12
N ASP A 224 -15.09 -0.25 -16.30
CA ASP A 224 -13.73 -0.14 -16.84
C ASP A 224 -13.62 1.02 -17.85
N LEU A 225 -12.58 1.84 -17.72
CA LEU A 225 -12.43 3.06 -18.54
C LEU A 225 -12.07 2.77 -20.00
N LEU A 226 -11.35 1.67 -20.27
CA LEU A 226 -11.00 1.25 -21.62
C LEU A 226 -12.21 0.62 -22.32
N ALA A 227 -12.96 -0.23 -21.64
CA ALA A 227 -14.22 -0.78 -22.14
C ALA A 227 -15.23 0.34 -22.49
N LEU A 228 -15.31 1.40 -21.67
CA LEU A 228 -16.14 2.59 -21.95
C LEU A 228 -15.64 3.46 -23.12
N CYS A 229 -14.49 3.18 -23.74
CA CYS A 229 -14.12 3.80 -25.01
C CYS A 229 -14.98 3.27 -26.18
N VAL A 230 -15.49 2.03 -26.07
CA VAL A 230 -16.34 1.39 -27.10
C VAL A 230 -17.77 1.04 -26.63
N LEU A 231 -18.06 1.12 -25.32
CA LEU A 231 -19.39 0.86 -24.74
C LEU A 231 -20.13 2.14 -24.30
N ARG A 232 -21.47 2.11 -24.35
CA ARG A 232 -22.37 3.16 -23.81
C ARG A 232 -22.09 3.37 -22.29
N PRO A 233 -21.67 4.57 -21.84
CA PRO A 233 -21.22 4.79 -20.46
C PRO A 233 -22.36 4.93 -19.44
N PRO A 234 -22.12 4.66 -18.14
CA PRO A 234 -23.14 4.73 -17.08
C PRO A 234 -23.84 6.08 -16.91
N GLY A 235 -23.20 7.19 -17.30
CA GLY A 235 -23.85 8.51 -17.29
C GLY A 235 -25.06 8.57 -18.25
N GLU A 236 -25.01 7.83 -19.36
CA GLU A 236 -26.10 7.72 -20.34
C GLU A 236 -27.18 6.71 -19.89
N PHE A 237 -27.01 6.05 -18.74
CA PHE A 237 -28.05 5.27 -18.05
C PHE A 237 -28.22 5.66 -16.56
N GLY A 238 -27.91 6.91 -16.20
CA GLY A 238 -28.52 7.58 -15.03
C GLY A 238 -27.70 7.76 -13.75
N VAL A 239 -26.36 7.66 -13.77
CA VAL A 239 -25.54 7.87 -12.54
C VAL A 239 -25.04 9.32 -12.34
N TYR A 240 -24.80 9.72 -11.09
CA TYR A 240 -24.40 11.08 -10.68
C TYR A 240 -22.92 11.22 -10.25
N ARG A 241 -22.43 12.46 -10.10
CA ARG A 241 -21.09 12.82 -9.58
C ARG A 241 -21.14 13.99 -8.58
N LEU A 242 -20.13 14.13 -7.72
CA LEU A 242 -20.09 15.13 -6.61
C LEU A 242 -18.80 15.98 -6.57
N ALA A 243 -18.83 17.06 -5.77
CA ALA A 243 -17.74 17.99 -5.46
C ALA A 243 -17.97 18.64 -4.06
N LEU A 244 -17.28 19.74 -3.72
CA LEU A 244 -17.30 20.52 -2.44
C LEU A 244 -16.33 20.03 -1.34
N GLN A 245 -15.50 20.93 -0.79
CA GLN A 245 -14.52 20.65 0.27
C GLN A 245 -15.12 20.55 1.69
N THR A 246 -16.23 21.24 1.96
CA THR A 246 -16.92 21.24 3.27
C THR A 246 -17.50 19.88 3.68
N ARG A 247 -17.25 18.83 2.89
CA ARG A 247 -17.59 17.43 3.13
C ARG A 247 -16.45 16.62 3.76
N GLU A 248 -15.27 17.19 3.92
CA GLU A 248 -14.02 16.48 4.21
C GLU A 248 -13.63 16.50 5.71
N GLN A 249 -12.81 15.53 6.11
CA GLN A 249 -12.46 15.27 7.52
C GLN A 249 -11.86 16.48 8.24
N HIS A 250 -11.05 17.29 7.55
CA HIS A 250 -10.34 18.42 8.15
C HIS A 250 -11.26 19.61 8.50
N ILE A 251 -12.48 19.67 7.93
CA ILE A 251 -13.51 20.67 8.28
C ILE A 251 -14.59 20.05 9.17
N ARG A 252 -15.07 18.85 8.85
CA ARG A 252 -16.28 18.27 9.48
C ARG A 252 -16.03 17.18 10.52
N ARG A 253 -14.81 16.67 10.68
CA ARG A 253 -14.46 15.62 11.65
C ARG A 253 -15.43 14.43 11.55
N ASP A 254 -16.14 14.08 12.62
CA ASP A 254 -17.20 13.06 12.68
C ASP A 254 -18.27 13.21 11.57
N LYS A 255 -18.64 14.45 11.22
CA LYS A 255 -19.72 14.77 10.26
C LYS A 255 -19.25 14.83 8.80
N ALA A 256 -18.03 14.37 8.53
CA ALA A 256 -17.49 14.27 7.18
C ALA A 256 -18.17 13.14 6.38
N THR A 257 -18.12 13.25 5.05
CA THR A 257 -18.67 12.21 4.15
C THR A 257 -17.77 10.98 4.02
N SER A 258 -16.53 11.07 4.50
CA SER A 258 -15.55 9.99 4.58
C SER A 258 -14.41 10.41 5.50
N ASN A 259 -13.68 9.45 6.06
CA ASN A 259 -12.42 9.67 6.77
C ASN A 259 -11.22 9.82 5.83
N ILE A 260 -11.39 9.74 4.51
CA ILE A 260 -10.27 9.83 3.56
C ILE A 260 -9.51 11.17 3.69
N CYS A 261 -8.18 11.10 3.63
CA CYS A 261 -7.28 12.24 3.62
C CYS A 261 -6.26 12.05 2.49
N THR A 262 -5.17 11.31 2.73
CA THR A 262 -4.29 10.80 1.65
C THR A 262 -5.11 9.90 0.73
N ALA A 263 -5.02 10.15 -0.57
CA ALA A 263 -5.74 9.42 -1.63
C ALA A 263 -4.72 8.79 -2.61
N GLN A 264 -4.87 9.02 -3.91
CA GLN A 264 -4.04 8.44 -4.98
C GLN A 264 -3.72 9.49 -6.06
N ALA A 265 -3.36 10.71 -5.64
CA ALA A 265 -3.21 11.88 -6.53
C ALA A 265 -2.21 11.65 -7.68
N LEU A 266 -1.02 11.12 -7.40
CA LEU A 266 0.00 10.83 -8.42
C LEU A 266 -0.52 9.84 -9.48
N LEU A 267 -1.18 8.76 -9.05
CA LEU A 267 -1.71 7.73 -9.96
C LEU A 267 -2.89 8.26 -10.79
N ALA A 268 -3.73 9.13 -10.22
CA ALA A 268 -4.78 9.82 -10.96
C ALA A 268 -4.19 10.78 -12.03
N ASN A 269 -3.10 11.47 -11.72
CA ASN A 269 -2.37 12.30 -12.68
C ASN A 269 -1.71 11.45 -13.80
N MET A 270 -1.15 10.27 -13.48
CA MET A 270 -0.64 9.33 -14.49
C MET A 270 -1.75 8.84 -15.43
N ALA A 271 -2.91 8.44 -14.90
CA ALA A 271 -4.07 8.04 -15.70
C ALA A 271 -4.62 9.19 -16.56
N ALA A 272 -4.60 10.43 -16.04
CA ALA A 272 -4.96 11.61 -16.82
C ALA A 272 -3.95 11.87 -17.96
N MET A 273 -2.64 11.69 -17.73
CA MET A 273 -1.61 11.83 -18.76
C MET A 273 -1.72 10.76 -19.85
N PHE A 274 -2.03 9.51 -19.49
CA PHE A 274 -2.35 8.44 -20.45
C PHE A 274 -3.53 8.85 -21.36
N GLY A 275 -4.62 9.35 -20.78
CA GLY A 275 -5.76 9.87 -21.54
C GLY A 275 -5.45 11.10 -22.40
N VAL A 276 -4.50 11.95 -21.99
CA VAL A 276 -4.02 13.10 -22.76
C VAL A 276 -3.11 12.69 -23.93
N TYR A 277 -2.25 11.70 -23.71
CA TYR A 277 -1.29 11.21 -24.70
C TYR A 277 -1.98 10.42 -25.82
N HIS A 278 -2.83 9.43 -25.48
CA HIS A 278 -3.55 8.63 -26.46
C HIS A 278 -4.77 9.36 -27.05
N GLY A 279 -5.39 10.28 -26.29
CA GLY A 279 -6.62 10.97 -26.70
C GLY A 279 -7.81 10.01 -26.92
N PRO A 280 -8.95 10.51 -27.42
CA PRO A 280 -10.11 9.66 -27.70
C PRO A 280 -9.82 8.59 -28.78
N GLN A 281 -8.92 8.88 -29.73
CA GLN A 281 -8.63 8.00 -30.86
C GLN A 281 -7.69 6.85 -30.48
N GLY A 282 -6.59 7.13 -29.76
CA GLY A 282 -5.66 6.10 -29.30
C GLY A 282 -6.29 5.16 -28.27
N LEU A 283 -7.06 5.68 -27.31
CA LEU A 283 -7.79 4.84 -26.35
C LEU A 283 -8.83 3.94 -27.05
N LYS A 284 -9.50 4.45 -28.10
CA LYS A 284 -10.40 3.65 -28.93
C LYS A 284 -9.64 2.53 -29.66
N HIS A 285 -8.49 2.84 -30.25
CA HIS A 285 -7.65 1.84 -30.94
C HIS A 285 -7.20 0.72 -29.99
N ILE A 286 -6.75 1.05 -28.77
CA ILE A 286 -6.36 0.06 -27.76
C ILE A 286 -7.58 -0.80 -27.38
N ALA A 287 -8.73 -0.20 -27.12
CA ALA A 287 -9.96 -0.93 -26.78
C ALA A 287 -10.44 -1.85 -27.93
N GLU A 288 -10.40 -1.37 -29.18
CA GLU A 288 -10.75 -2.16 -30.37
C GLU A 288 -9.74 -3.29 -30.61
N ARG A 289 -8.45 -3.07 -30.39
CA ARG A 289 -7.39 -4.08 -30.49
C ARG A 289 -7.58 -5.19 -29.46
N THR A 290 -7.76 -4.85 -28.18
CA THR A 290 -7.99 -5.83 -27.10
C THR A 290 -9.32 -6.59 -27.29
N HIS A 291 -10.39 -5.91 -27.72
CA HIS A 291 -11.66 -6.58 -28.04
C HIS A 291 -11.54 -7.54 -29.22
N ASN A 292 -10.85 -7.15 -30.30
CA ASN A 292 -10.63 -8.03 -31.45
C ASN A 292 -9.75 -9.24 -31.11
N ALA A 293 -8.74 -9.07 -30.26
CA ALA A 293 -7.95 -10.19 -29.72
C ALA A 293 -8.84 -11.17 -28.93
N ALA A 294 -9.78 -10.67 -28.12
CA ALA A 294 -10.73 -11.51 -27.39
C ALA A 294 -11.75 -12.22 -28.30
N LEU A 295 -12.17 -11.57 -29.40
CA LEU A 295 -13.02 -12.19 -30.44
C LEU A 295 -12.28 -13.30 -31.20
N ILE A 296 -11.00 -13.11 -31.54
CA ILE A 296 -10.15 -14.12 -32.18
C ILE A 296 -9.97 -15.33 -31.26
N LEU A 297 -9.60 -15.10 -30.00
CA LEU A 297 -9.49 -16.18 -29.02
C LEU A 297 -10.82 -16.91 -28.86
N ALA A 298 -11.94 -16.19 -28.68
CA ALA A 298 -13.27 -16.77 -28.54
C ALA A 298 -13.67 -17.69 -29.69
N GLU A 299 -13.38 -17.31 -30.94
CA GLU A 299 -13.65 -18.12 -32.13
C GLU A 299 -12.78 -19.39 -32.16
N GLY A 300 -11.49 -19.29 -31.80
CA GLY A 300 -10.59 -20.44 -31.68
C GLY A 300 -11.01 -21.41 -30.56
N LEU A 301 -11.39 -20.91 -29.38
CA LEU A 301 -11.88 -21.74 -28.28
C LEU A 301 -13.16 -22.51 -28.67
N LYS A 302 -14.09 -21.88 -29.40
CA LYS A 302 -15.28 -22.57 -29.94
C LYS A 302 -14.91 -23.68 -30.92
N ARG A 303 -13.88 -23.48 -31.75
CA ARG A 303 -13.39 -24.48 -32.71
C ARG A 303 -12.67 -25.65 -32.04
N ALA A 304 -12.03 -25.43 -30.89
CA ALA A 304 -11.55 -26.49 -29.99
C ALA A 304 -12.68 -27.19 -29.18
N GLY A 305 -13.95 -26.90 -29.51
CA GLY A 305 -15.13 -27.52 -28.89
C GLY A 305 -15.46 -26.98 -27.49
N HIS A 306 -14.80 -25.92 -27.02
CA HIS A 306 -15.13 -25.30 -25.74
C HIS A 306 -16.38 -24.43 -25.83
N ARG A 307 -17.07 -24.27 -24.70
CA ARG A 307 -18.31 -23.49 -24.63
C ARG A 307 -18.09 -22.16 -23.90
N LEU A 308 -18.41 -21.05 -24.54
CA LEU A 308 -18.40 -19.74 -23.88
C LEU A 308 -19.70 -19.52 -23.09
N HIS A 309 -19.61 -18.84 -21.95
CA HIS A 309 -20.78 -18.47 -21.13
C HIS A 309 -21.45 -17.16 -21.59
N SER A 310 -20.82 -16.37 -22.47
CA SER A 310 -21.40 -15.16 -23.08
C SER A 310 -21.00 -15.06 -24.55
N GLU A 311 -21.94 -14.59 -25.38
CA GLU A 311 -21.70 -14.20 -26.78
C GLU A 311 -21.40 -12.69 -26.91
N MET A 312 -21.53 -11.93 -25.83
CA MET A 312 -21.22 -10.49 -25.80
C MET A 312 -20.30 -10.18 -24.61
N PHE A 313 -19.08 -9.76 -24.92
CA PHE A 313 -18.01 -9.48 -23.97
C PHE A 313 -17.10 -8.37 -24.51
N PHE A 314 -16.26 -7.80 -23.65
CA PHE A 314 -15.19 -6.89 -24.06
C PHE A 314 -13.86 -7.63 -24.25
N ASP A 315 -13.14 -7.89 -23.17
CA ASP A 315 -11.79 -8.46 -23.11
C ASP A 315 -11.74 -9.87 -22.48
N THR A 316 -12.82 -10.26 -21.79
CA THR A 316 -12.85 -11.36 -20.83
C THR A 316 -13.80 -12.46 -21.29
N LEU A 317 -13.29 -13.68 -21.33
CA LEU A 317 -13.99 -14.90 -21.67
C LEU A 317 -14.17 -15.77 -20.43
N LYS A 318 -15.38 -16.31 -20.23
CA LYS A 318 -15.65 -17.40 -19.30
C LYS A 318 -16.01 -18.65 -20.09
N VAL A 319 -15.28 -19.73 -19.84
CA VAL A 319 -15.15 -20.89 -20.73
C VAL A 319 -15.44 -22.17 -19.95
N SER A 320 -16.41 -22.97 -20.41
CA SER A 320 -16.52 -24.38 -20.05
C SER A 320 -15.60 -25.18 -20.97
N CYS A 321 -14.63 -25.87 -20.38
CA CYS A 321 -13.64 -26.68 -21.10
C CYS A 321 -14.27 -27.98 -21.61
N SER A 322 -13.94 -28.41 -22.83
CA SER A 322 -14.32 -29.73 -23.38
C SER A 322 -13.39 -30.86 -22.95
N VAL A 323 -12.22 -30.52 -22.43
CA VAL A 323 -11.23 -31.42 -21.81
C VAL A 323 -11.06 -31.07 -20.33
N ALA A 324 -10.31 -31.88 -19.57
CA ALA A 324 -10.08 -31.58 -18.16
C ALA A 324 -9.36 -30.23 -18.00
N ALA A 325 -9.91 -29.36 -17.15
CA ALA A 325 -9.33 -28.04 -16.89
C ALA A 325 -7.90 -28.13 -16.31
N LYS A 326 -7.56 -29.25 -15.68
CA LYS A 326 -6.19 -29.56 -15.22
C LYS A 326 -5.20 -29.53 -16.39
N ASP A 327 -5.48 -30.22 -17.50
CA ASP A 327 -4.57 -30.35 -18.63
C ASP A 327 -4.32 -28.98 -19.31
N ILE A 328 -5.35 -28.13 -19.34
CA ILE A 328 -5.25 -26.74 -19.81
C ILE A 328 -4.38 -25.91 -18.86
N LEU A 329 -4.55 -26.06 -17.54
CA LEU A 329 -3.71 -25.37 -16.54
C LEU A 329 -2.25 -25.85 -16.58
N GLU A 330 -2.00 -27.15 -16.81
CA GLU A 330 -0.63 -27.69 -16.96
C GLU A 330 0.05 -27.18 -18.24
N ARG A 331 -0.69 -26.98 -19.35
CA ARG A 331 -0.17 -26.27 -20.52
C ARG A 331 0.01 -24.77 -20.26
N ALA A 332 -0.89 -24.14 -19.51
CA ALA A 332 -0.76 -22.72 -19.15
C ALA A 332 0.51 -22.46 -18.34
N VAL A 333 0.84 -23.33 -17.37
CA VAL A 333 2.09 -23.30 -16.62
C VAL A 333 3.33 -23.47 -17.53
N GLN A 334 3.27 -24.32 -18.56
CA GLN A 334 4.34 -24.44 -19.58
C GLN A 334 4.53 -23.20 -20.48
N ARG A 335 3.68 -22.17 -20.31
CA ARG A 335 3.77 -20.86 -20.97
C ARG A 335 3.79 -19.69 -19.99
N GLU A 336 3.94 -19.96 -18.69
CA GLU A 336 3.90 -18.95 -17.62
C GLU A 336 2.58 -18.11 -17.65
N ILE A 337 1.50 -18.74 -18.15
CA ILE A 337 0.16 -18.15 -18.23
C ILE A 337 -0.62 -18.55 -16.98
N ASN A 338 -1.08 -17.53 -16.26
CA ASN A 338 -2.08 -17.66 -15.21
C ASN A 338 -3.47 -17.57 -15.84
N LEU A 339 -4.34 -18.54 -15.56
CA LEU A 339 -5.76 -18.52 -15.91
C LEU A 339 -6.60 -18.49 -14.64
N ARG A 340 -7.76 -17.82 -14.66
CA ARG A 340 -8.61 -17.79 -13.47
C ARG A 340 -9.56 -18.99 -13.43
N VAL A 341 -9.35 -19.87 -12.46
CA VAL A 341 -10.28 -20.95 -12.12
C VAL A 341 -11.58 -20.38 -11.52
N TYR A 342 -12.73 -20.85 -11.99
CA TYR A 342 -14.05 -20.63 -11.35
C TYR A 342 -14.51 -21.86 -10.55
N GLY A 343 -14.13 -23.05 -10.98
CA GLY A 343 -14.54 -24.35 -10.44
C GLY A 343 -14.09 -25.45 -11.40
N GLU A 344 -14.52 -26.69 -11.17
CA GLU A 344 -14.21 -27.81 -12.08
C GLU A 344 -14.72 -27.53 -13.50
N GLY A 345 -13.86 -27.74 -14.50
CA GLY A 345 -14.19 -27.55 -15.91
C GLY A 345 -14.46 -26.10 -16.36
N VAL A 346 -14.34 -25.09 -15.49
CA VAL A 346 -14.67 -23.69 -15.84
C VAL A 346 -13.50 -22.73 -15.56
N LEU A 347 -12.97 -22.15 -16.63
CA LEU A 347 -11.84 -21.22 -16.63
C LEU A 347 -12.25 -19.82 -17.12
N GLY A 348 -11.44 -18.83 -16.77
CA GLY A 348 -11.56 -17.44 -17.21
C GLY A 348 -10.25 -16.93 -17.79
N VAL A 349 -10.35 -16.28 -18.95
CA VAL A 349 -9.25 -15.58 -19.62
C VAL A 349 -9.66 -14.11 -19.71
N SER A 350 -8.81 -13.19 -19.26
CA SER A 350 -8.95 -11.76 -19.54
C SER A 350 -7.74 -11.34 -20.37
N LEU A 351 -7.99 -10.67 -21.49
CA LEU A 351 -6.94 -10.06 -22.29
C LEU A 351 -6.78 -8.58 -21.92
N ASP A 352 -5.68 -7.97 -22.34
CA ASP A 352 -5.34 -6.58 -22.04
C ASP A 352 -4.57 -5.93 -23.21
N GLU A 353 -4.02 -4.74 -23.01
CA GLU A 353 -3.25 -4.00 -24.02
C GLU A 353 -1.95 -4.72 -24.44
N THR A 354 -1.32 -5.47 -23.54
CA THR A 354 -0.02 -6.13 -23.76
C THR A 354 -0.09 -7.33 -24.70
N VAL A 355 -1.26 -7.97 -24.80
CA VAL A 355 -1.48 -9.20 -25.57
C VAL A 355 -1.08 -9.02 -27.03
N THR A 356 -0.15 -9.86 -27.50
CA THR A 356 0.30 -9.92 -28.89
C THR A 356 -0.32 -11.09 -29.65
N GLU A 357 -0.06 -11.20 -30.95
CA GLU A 357 -0.41 -12.37 -31.75
C GLU A 357 0.17 -13.67 -31.18
N ARG A 358 1.44 -13.63 -30.74
CA ARG A 358 2.10 -14.76 -30.07
C ARG A 358 1.39 -15.17 -28.77
N ASP A 359 0.88 -14.23 -28.00
CA ASP A 359 0.11 -14.54 -26.79
C ASP A 359 -1.24 -15.19 -27.13
N LEU A 360 -1.85 -14.82 -28.26
CA LEU A 360 -3.04 -15.51 -28.77
C LEU A 360 -2.69 -16.93 -29.23
N ASP A 361 -1.58 -17.14 -29.93
CA ASP A 361 -1.11 -18.49 -30.33
C ASP A 361 -0.80 -19.37 -29.12
N ASP A 362 -0.10 -18.84 -28.12
CA ASP A 362 0.20 -19.57 -26.88
C ASP A 362 -1.09 -19.88 -26.10
N LEU A 363 -2.09 -18.97 -26.08
CA LEU A 363 -3.41 -19.24 -25.50
C LEU A 363 -4.22 -20.28 -26.30
N LEU A 364 -4.21 -20.21 -27.64
CA LEU A 364 -4.85 -21.20 -28.51
C LEU A 364 -4.26 -22.59 -28.27
N TRP A 365 -2.93 -22.70 -28.19
CA TRP A 365 -2.23 -23.94 -27.85
C TRP A 365 -2.54 -24.43 -26.42
N VAL A 366 -2.58 -23.53 -25.43
CA VAL A 366 -2.96 -23.87 -24.05
C VAL A 366 -4.35 -24.51 -23.99
N PHE A 367 -5.31 -23.99 -24.75
CA PHE A 367 -6.65 -24.58 -24.84
C PHE A 367 -6.76 -25.76 -25.85
N GLY A 368 -5.70 -26.08 -26.60
CA GLY A 368 -5.66 -27.23 -27.52
C GLY A 368 -6.32 -26.96 -28.88
N CYS A 369 -6.37 -25.71 -29.32
CA CYS A 369 -6.81 -25.33 -30.66
C CYS A 369 -5.67 -25.51 -31.68
N GLU A 370 -5.84 -26.39 -32.66
CA GLU A 370 -4.89 -26.62 -33.76
C GLU A 370 -5.03 -25.53 -34.86
N SER A 371 -4.77 -24.26 -34.51
CA SER A 371 -4.70 -23.11 -35.43
C SER A 371 -3.98 -21.93 -34.79
N SER A 372 -3.39 -21.07 -35.62
CA SER A 372 -2.85 -19.76 -35.20
C SER A 372 -3.92 -18.67 -35.17
N ALA A 373 -3.62 -17.56 -34.49
CA ALA A 373 -4.45 -16.36 -34.45
C ALA A 373 -4.73 -15.78 -35.85
N GLU A 374 -3.72 -15.76 -36.73
CA GLU A 374 -3.84 -15.39 -38.16
C GLU A 374 -4.91 -16.23 -38.87
N LEU A 375 -4.81 -17.56 -38.79
CA LEU A 375 -5.73 -18.50 -39.43
C LEU A 375 -7.15 -18.46 -38.85
N ILE A 376 -7.33 -17.97 -37.62
CA ILE A 376 -8.65 -17.70 -37.06
C ILE A 376 -9.19 -16.36 -37.57
N ALA A 377 -8.36 -15.30 -37.59
CA ALA A 377 -8.74 -13.97 -38.08
C ALA A 377 -9.14 -13.97 -39.56
N GLU A 378 -8.38 -14.66 -40.43
CA GLU A 378 -8.72 -14.87 -41.85
C GLU A 378 -10.12 -15.48 -41.99
N LYS A 379 -10.38 -16.58 -41.27
CA LYS A 379 -11.66 -17.31 -41.29
C LYS A 379 -12.80 -16.53 -40.61
N MET A 380 -12.50 -15.49 -39.85
CA MET A 380 -13.50 -14.56 -39.32
C MET A 380 -13.92 -13.51 -40.35
N GLY A 381 -12.99 -13.02 -41.17
CA GLY A 381 -13.20 -11.98 -42.19
C GLY A 381 -13.59 -10.60 -41.63
N GLU A 382 -13.59 -9.58 -42.48
CA GLU A 382 -13.79 -8.15 -42.12
C GLU A 382 -15.21 -7.78 -41.64
N ARG A 383 -16.09 -8.76 -41.38
CA ARG A 383 -17.45 -8.48 -40.92
C ARG A 383 -17.42 -7.91 -39.50
N VAL A 384 -18.04 -6.73 -39.33
CA VAL A 384 -18.19 -6.07 -38.02
C VAL A 384 -18.88 -7.01 -37.03
N LYS A 385 -18.17 -7.40 -35.98
CA LYS A 385 -18.56 -8.39 -34.96
C LYS A 385 -18.51 -7.77 -33.55
N GLY A 386 -18.93 -8.56 -32.55
CA GLY A 386 -18.86 -8.19 -31.14
C GLY A 386 -19.59 -6.89 -30.81
N ILE A 387 -19.02 -6.10 -29.89
CA ILE A 387 -19.58 -4.82 -29.41
C ILE A 387 -19.85 -3.87 -30.58
N MET A 388 -18.94 -3.83 -31.56
CA MET A 388 -18.96 -2.86 -32.67
C MET A 388 -20.09 -3.07 -33.68
N GLY A 389 -20.71 -4.26 -33.69
CA GLY A 389 -21.93 -4.58 -34.44
C GLY A 389 -23.20 -4.62 -33.58
N SER A 390 -23.10 -4.29 -32.29
CA SER A 390 -24.19 -4.44 -31.32
C SER A 390 -24.86 -3.11 -30.93
N PRO A 391 -26.06 -3.13 -30.32
CA PRO A 391 -26.69 -1.94 -29.72
C PRO A 391 -25.89 -1.32 -28.55
N PHE A 392 -24.90 -2.01 -27.99
CA PHE A 392 -24.06 -1.49 -26.90
C PHE A 392 -22.93 -0.57 -27.37
N LYS A 393 -22.70 -0.50 -28.69
CA LYS A 393 -21.68 0.34 -29.33
C LYS A 393 -21.83 1.81 -28.91
N ARG A 394 -20.74 2.39 -28.41
CA ARG A 394 -20.70 3.81 -28.07
C ARG A 394 -20.88 4.71 -29.30
N THR A 395 -21.86 5.60 -29.22
CA THR A 395 -22.11 6.66 -30.23
C THR A 395 -21.72 8.05 -29.72
N SER A 396 -21.63 8.24 -28.40
CA SER A 396 -21.26 9.53 -27.80
C SER A 396 -19.76 9.82 -27.92
N LYS A 397 -19.42 11.08 -28.22
CA LYS A 397 -18.04 11.56 -28.21
C LYS A 397 -17.53 11.71 -26.77
N TYR A 398 -16.25 11.48 -26.56
CA TYR A 398 -15.55 11.67 -25.29
C TYR A 398 -14.21 12.36 -25.52
N LEU A 399 -13.60 12.88 -24.44
CA LEU A 399 -12.32 13.60 -24.46
C LEU A 399 -12.22 14.66 -25.57
N THR A 400 -13.31 15.38 -25.83
CA THR A 400 -13.43 16.40 -26.88
C THR A 400 -12.73 17.72 -26.56
N HIS A 401 -12.30 17.91 -25.31
CA HIS A 401 -11.57 19.11 -24.89
C HIS A 401 -10.15 19.12 -25.47
N THR A 402 -9.68 20.29 -25.89
CA THR A 402 -8.40 20.51 -26.60
C THR A 402 -7.19 19.87 -25.91
N ILE A 403 -7.20 19.78 -24.57
CA ILE A 403 -6.16 19.09 -23.77
C ILE A 403 -5.88 17.65 -24.25
N PHE A 404 -6.91 16.87 -24.58
CA PHE A 404 -6.79 15.47 -25.03
C PHE A 404 -6.59 15.33 -26.54
N ASN A 405 -6.31 16.45 -27.23
CA ASN A 405 -6.22 16.55 -28.68
C ASN A 405 -4.98 17.38 -29.13
N SER A 406 -4.00 17.59 -28.23
CA SER A 406 -2.85 18.49 -28.45
C SER A 406 -1.47 17.89 -28.19
N TYR A 407 -1.38 16.80 -27.41
CA TYR A 407 -0.11 16.35 -26.80
C TYR A 407 0.23 14.89 -27.15
N HIS A 408 -0.04 14.48 -28.39
CA HIS A 408 0.12 13.09 -28.87
C HIS A 408 1.54 12.69 -29.28
N SER A 409 2.45 13.66 -29.51
CA SER A 409 3.86 13.35 -29.73
C SER A 409 4.61 13.38 -28.41
N GLU A 410 5.62 12.51 -28.27
CA GLU A 410 6.47 12.43 -27.07
C GLU A 410 7.03 13.80 -26.65
N THR A 411 7.57 14.55 -27.62
CA THR A 411 8.04 15.93 -27.43
C THR A 411 6.96 16.86 -26.85
N ASN A 412 5.70 16.71 -27.26
CA ASN A 412 4.61 17.56 -26.80
C ASN A 412 4.07 17.14 -25.42
N ILE A 413 3.99 15.83 -25.10
CA ILE A 413 3.61 15.38 -23.76
C ILE A 413 4.69 15.70 -22.73
N VAL A 414 5.98 15.54 -23.07
CA VAL A 414 7.10 15.93 -22.19
C VAL A 414 7.07 17.45 -21.91
N ARG A 415 6.89 18.28 -22.94
CA ARG A 415 6.69 19.73 -22.78
C ARG A 415 5.44 20.06 -21.96
N TYR A 416 4.36 19.29 -22.09
CA TYR A 416 3.13 19.49 -21.32
C TYR A 416 3.34 19.18 -19.84
N MET A 417 3.90 18.01 -19.52
CA MET A 417 4.22 17.58 -18.15
C MET A 417 5.18 18.57 -17.47
N LYS A 418 6.29 18.93 -18.13
CA LYS A 418 7.27 19.88 -17.57
C LYS A 418 6.69 21.28 -17.32
N ARG A 419 5.69 21.69 -18.11
CA ARG A 419 4.95 22.97 -17.92
C ARG A 419 3.92 22.91 -16.77
N LEU A 420 3.52 21.73 -16.31
CA LEU A 420 2.77 21.59 -15.06
C LEU A 420 3.73 21.50 -13.87
N GLU A 421 4.73 20.63 -13.95
CA GLU A 421 5.78 20.45 -12.94
C GLU A 421 6.42 21.79 -12.52
N ASN A 422 6.78 22.65 -13.49
CA ASN A 422 7.36 23.97 -13.22
C ASN A 422 6.40 25.00 -12.56
N LYS A 423 5.14 24.64 -12.26
CA LYS A 423 4.20 25.46 -11.47
C LYS A 423 4.10 25.03 -10.02
N ASP A 424 4.44 23.78 -9.73
CA ASP A 424 4.16 23.13 -8.46
C ASP A 424 5.46 23.04 -7.65
N ILE A 425 5.60 23.91 -6.64
CA ILE A 425 6.75 23.86 -5.74
C ILE A 425 6.80 22.49 -5.03
N SER A 426 7.95 21.83 -5.09
CA SER A 426 8.10 20.43 -4.74
C SER A 426 9.52 20.09 -4.29
N LEU A 427 9.73 18.88 -3.78
CA LEU A 427 11.02 18.43 -3.26
C LEU A 427 12.10 18.21 -4.34
N VAL A 428 11.82 18.26 -5.65
CA VAL A 428 12.87 18.07 -6.68
C VAL A 428 13.81 19.27 -6.88
N HIS A 429 13.67 20.29 -6.04
CA HIS A 429 14.80 21.18 -5.72
C HIS A 429 15.95 20.40 -4.99
N SER A 430 15.69 19.17 -4.53
CA SER A 430 16.63 18.15 -4.03
C SER A 430 15.97 16.75 -3.83
N MET A 431 15.99 15.81 -4.80
CA MET A 431 15.50 14.43 -4.57
C MET A 431 16.08 13.33 -5.49
N ILE A 432 15.95 12.05 -5.07
CA ILE A 432 16.61 10.83 -5.61
C ILE A 432 15.54 9.78 -6.05
N PRO A 433 15.76 8.97 -7.10
CA PRO A 433 14.82 7.92 -7.55
C PRO A 433 14.79 6.64 -6.69
N LEU A 434 13.72 5.85 -6.79
CA LEU A 434 13.44 4.65 -5.97
C LEU A 434 13.09 3.41 -6.82
N PRO A 435 13.32 2.17 -6.33
CA PRO A 435 13.14 0.92 -7.08
C PRO A 435 11.69 0.48 -7.34
N ILE A 436 10.70 1.35 -7.08
CA ILE A 436 9.26 1.05 -7.16
C ILE A 436 8.75 0.73 -8.58
N THR A 437 9.58 0.95 -9.61
CA THR A 437 9.26 0.72 -11.03
C THR A 437 9.88 -0.56 -11.60
N TRP A 438 10.60 -1.36 -10.79
CA TRP A 438 11.13 -2.66 -11.23
C TRP A 438 10.00 -3.63 -11.57
N ASN A 439 10.16 -4.39 -12.66
CA ASN A 439 9.14 -5.28 -13.23
C ASN A 439 8.61 -6.28 -12.19
N GLU A 440 9.52 -6.84 -11.41
CA GLU A 440 9.30 -7.82 -10.34
C GLU A 440 8.44 -7.31 -9.18
N PHE A 441 8.31 -5.99 -9.03
CA PHE A 441 7.39 -5.36 -8.08
C PHE A 441 6.17 -4.76 -8.80
N ALA A 442 6.39 -3.91 -9.80
CA ALA A 442 5.35 -3.11 -10.44
C ALA A 442 4.33 -3.93 -11.24
N ASN A 443 4.76 -5.03 -11.88
CA ASN A 443 3.91 -5.81 -12.79
C ASN A 443 3.41 -7.12 -12.18
N LEU A 444 3.80 -7.46 -10.94
CA LEU A 444 3.26 -8.64 -10.27
C LEU A 444 1.83 -8.36 -9.80
N HIS A 445 0.85 -9.02 -10.42
CA HIS A 445 -0.54 -8.81 -10.07
C HIS A 445 -0.90 -9.39 -8.67
N PRO A 446 -1.67 -8.66 -7.82
CA PRO A 446 -1.89 -8.99 -6.40
C PRO A 446 -2.59 -10.32 -6.05
N PHE A 447 -3.13 -11.05 -7.03
CA PHE A 447 -3.73 -12.40 -6.83
C PHE A 447 -3.06 -13.49 -7.67
N CYS A 448 -1.77 -13.32 -8.00
CA CYS A 448 -0.92 -14.44 -8.37
C CYS A 448 -0.88 -15.50 -7.22
N PRO A 449 -0.70 -16.80 -7.55
CA PRO A 449 -0.27 -17.82 -6.60
C PRO A 449 0.94 -17.39 -5.75
N LEU A 450 0.99 -17.79 -4.47
CA LEU A 450 1.96 -17.25 -3.51
C LEU A 450 3.42 -17.65 -3.81
N ASP A 451 3.64 -18.76 -4.53
CA ASP A 451 4.96 -19.15 -5.04
C ASP A 451 5.48 -18.22 -6.16
N GLN A 452 4.61 -17.36 -6.71
CA GLN A 452 4.97 -16.30 -7.66
C GLN A 452 5.26 -14.97 -6.95
N ALA A 453 5.07 -14.91 -5.63
CA ALA A 453 5.20 -13.71 -4.80
C ALA A 453 6.23 -13.85 -3.66
N GLU A 454 7.17 -14.80 -3.75
CA GLU A 454 8.11 -15.11 -2.67
C GLU A 454 9.00 -13.92 -2.25
N GLY A 455 9.33 -13.04 -3.20
CA GLY A 455 10.05 -11.79 -2.94
C GLY A 455 9.24 -10.82 -2.10
N TYR A 456 7.96 -10.61 -2.46
CA TYR A 456 7.02 -9.85 -1.62
C TYR A 456 6.81 -10.49 -0.24
N GLN A 457 6.70 -11.83 -0.17
CA GLN A 457 6.57 -12.54 1.10
C GLN A 457 7.80 -12.37 2.00
N GLN A 458 9.02 -12.30 1.44
CA GLN A 458 10.21 -11.94 2.20
C GLN A 458 10.18 -10.46 2.62
N LEU A 459 9.87 -9.54 1.71
CA LEU A 459 9.80 -8.10 1.98
C LEU A 459 8.82 -7.78 3.12
N PHE A 460 7.63 -8.38 3.10
CA PHE A 460 6.64 -8.22 4.17
C PHE A 460 7.12 -8.74 5.52
N ARG A 461 7.81 -9.89 5.57
CA ARG A 461 8.35 -10.44 6.83
C ARG A 461 9.49 -9.61 7.42
N GLN A 462 10.36 -9.06 6.58
CA GLN A 462 11.43 -8.16 7.03
C GLN A 462 10.84 -6.84 7.55
N LEU A 463 9.97 -6.20 6.77
CA LEU A 463 9.31 -4.96 7.19
C LEU A 463 8.37 -5.17 8.40
N GLU A 464 7.75 -6.34 8.55
CA GLU A 464 6.98 -6.70 9.74
C GLU A 464 7.89 -6.73 10.98
N LYS A 465 8.98 -7.52 10.95
CA LYS A 465 9.98 -7.61 12.03
C LYS A 465 10.48 -6.22 12.46
N ASP A 466 10.86 -5.41 11.48
CA ASP A 466 11.51 -4.13 11.72
C ASP A 466 10.50 -3.09 12.27
N LEU A 467 9.26 -3.06 11.76
CA LEU A 467 8.21 -2.20 12.30
C LEU A 467 7.71 -2.66 13.68
N CYS A 468 7.65 -3.98 13.95
CA CYS A 468 7.40 -4.52 15.30
C CYS A 468 8.45 -4.01 16.30
N GLU A 469 9.74 -4.12 15.96
CA GLU A 469 10.82 -3.66 16.84
C GLU A 469 10.83 -2.13 17.03
N VAL A 470 10.48 -1.35 16.00
CA VAL A 470 10.34 0.11 16.08
C VAL A 470 9.14 0.54 16.95
N THR A 471 8.06 -0.22 16.99
CA THR A 471 6.79 0.18 17.65
C THR A 471 6.50 -0.50 18.98
N GLY A 472 7.11 -1.66 19.25
CA GLY A 472 6.80 -2.50 20.41
C GLY A 472 5.63 -3.47 20.21
N TYR A 473 5.01 -3.54 19.02
CA TYR A 473 3.91 -4.47 18.73
C TYR A 473 4.39 -5.86 18.29
N ASP A 474 3.55 -6.89 18.46
CA ASP A 474 3.84 -8.28 18.12
C ASP A 474 3.68 -8.64 16.62
N LYS A 475 2.91 -7.84 15.87
CA LYS A 475 2.44 -8.15 14.50
C LYS A 475 2.28 -6.86 13.68
N ILE A 476 2.24 -6.98 12.34
CA ILE A 476 1.90 -5.88 11.43
C ILE A 476 0.91 -6.35 10.36
N SER A 477 -0.11 -5.56 10.07
CA SER A 477 -1.02 -5.73 8.93
C SER A 477 -0.83 -4.61 7.91
N PHE A 478 -0.28 -4.97 6.74
CA PHE A 478 -0.04 -4.06 5.61
C PHE A 478 -1.29 -3.75 4.76
N GLN A 479 -2.46 -4.29 5.08
CA GLN A 479 -3.68 -4.10 4.28
C GLN A 479 -4.19 -2.64 4.19
N PRO A 480 -4.09 -1.78 5.22
CA PRO A 480 -4.61 -0.42 5.13
C PRO A 480 -3.71 0.52 4.30
N ASN A 481 -4.27 1.08 3.23
CA ASN A 481 -3.58 1.88 2.22
C ASN A 481 -3.66 3.41 2.45
N SER A 482 -3.96 3.85 3.67
CA SER A 482 -3.82 5.24 4.14
C SER A 482 -3.92 5.26 5.67
N GLY A 483 -3.50 6.36 6.32
CA GLY A 483 -3.55 6.44 7.78
C GLY A 483 -4.97 6.29 8.35
N ALA A 484 -5.93 6.97 7.75
CA ALA A 484 -7.36 6.84 8.09
C ALA A 484 -7.94 5.43 7.85
N GLN A 485 -7.43 4.68 6.87
CA GLN A 485 -7.78 3.27 6.70
C GLN A 485 -7.15 2.40 7.81
N GLY A 486 -5.96 2.77 8.32
CA GLY A 486 -5.33 2.15 9.48
C GLY A 486 -6.10 2.41 10.77
N GLU A 487 -6.51 3.65 11.04
CA GLU A 487 -7.43 4.00 12.14
C GLU A 487 -8.70 3.16 12.10
N TYR A 488 -9.37 3.14 10.95
CA TYR A 488 -10.58 2.35 10.76
C TYR A 488 -10.35 0.84 10.99
N ALA A 489 -9.22 0.30 10.51
CA ALA A 489 -8.86 -1.10 10.71
C ALA A 489 -8.54 -1.43 12.18
N GLY A 490 -7.80 -0.57 12.89
CA GLY A 490 -7.47 -0.75 14.31
C GLY A 490 -8.70 -0.66 15.21
N LEU A 491 -9.59 0.31 14.99
CA LEU A 491 -10.86 0.41 15.72
C LEU A 491 -11.80 -0.76 15.41
N ALA A 492 -11.80 -1.26 14.17
CA ALA A 492 -12.53 -2.47 13.80
C ALA A 492 -11.95 -3.74 14.48
N ALA A 493 -10.63 -3.83 14.63
CA ALA A 493 -9.95 -4.89 15.37
C ALA A 493 -10.27 -4.85 16.88
N ILE A 494 -10.22 -3.67 17.51
CA ILE A 494 -10.68 -3.46 18.90
C ILE A 494 -12.14 -3.92 19.05
N LYS A 495 -13.03 -3.50 18.13
CA LYS A 495 -14.44 -3.91 18.14
C LYS A 495 -14.60 -5.44 18.00
N ALA A 496 -13.78 -6.10 17.20
CA ALA A 496 -13.77 -7.56 17.06
C ALA A 496 -13.24 -8.29 18.32
N TYR A 497 -12.21 -7.74 18.98
CA TYR A 497 -11.67 -8.23 20.26
C TYR A 497 -12.69 -8.10 21.41
N LEU A 498 -13.37 -6.96 21.51
CA LEU A 498 -14.44 -6.77 22.50
C LEU A 498 -15.61 -7.73 22.22
N ASN A 499 -16.01 -7.90 20.95
CA ASN A 499 -17.03 -8.87 20.57
C ASN A 499 -16.65 -10.32 20.96
N SER A 500 -15.40 -10.75 20.77
CA SER A 500 -14.98 -12.12 21.09
C SER A 500 -14.93 -12.41 22.59
N LYS A 501 -14.83 -11.37 23.44
CA LYS A 501 -14.95 -11.44 24.90
C LYS A 501 -16.39 -11.34 25.42
N GLY A 502 -17.38 -11.14 24.54
CA GLY A 502 -18.78 -10.87 24.91
C GLY A 502 -19.07 -9.40 25.28
N ASP A 503 -18.05 -8.55 25.23
CA ASP A 503 -18.06 -7.12 25.56
C ASP A 503 -18.69 -6.23 24.46
N ALA A 504 -19.48 -6.81 23.55
CA ALA A 504 -20.05 -6.17 22.34
C ALA A 504 -20.94 -4.93 22.58
N HIS A 505 -21.32 -4.67 23.84
CA HIS A 505 -22.04 -3.48 24.26
C HIS A 505 -21.12 -2.24 24.34
N ARG A 506 -19.81 -2.44 24.52
CA ARG A 506 -18.79 -1.39 24.52
C ARG A 506 -18.70 -0.75 23.15
N THR A 507 -19.07 0.52 23.08
CA THR A 507 -19.18 1.30 21.84
C THR A 507 -18.66 2.72 21.96
N VAL A 508 -18.27 3.19 23.15
CA VAL A 508 -17.78 4.56 23.36
C VAL A 508 -16.30 4.66 23.00
N CYS A 509 -15.96 5.64 22.17
CA CYS A 509 -14.59 6.00 21.82
C CYS A 509 -14.29 7.40 22.36
N LEU A 510 -13.33 7.51 23.29
CA LEU A 510 -12.84 8.78 23.81
C LEU A 510 -11.81 9.37 22.83
N ILE A 511 -11.95 10.64 22.44
CA ILE A 511 -11.04 11.28 21.47
C ILE A 511 -10.72 12.70 21.94
N PRO A 512 -9.46 13.06 22.21
CA PRO A 512 -9.05 14.43 22.51
C PRO A 512 -9.44 15.41 21.40
N LYS A 513 -9.85 16.61 21.80
CA LYS A 513 -10.20 17.73 20.93
C LYS A 513 -9.10 18.10 19.94
N SER A 514 -7.84 17.94 20.37
CA SER A 514 -6.61 18.14 19.59
C SER A 514 -6.38 17.09 18.49
N ALA A 515 -6.91 15.87 18.62
CA ALA A 515 -6.66 14.78 17.68
C ALA A 515 -7.02 15.15 16.23
N HIS A 516 -6.36 14.54 15.25
CA HIS A 516 -6.57 14.86 13.84
C HIS A 516 -8.02 14.54 13.38
N GLY A 517 -8.47 15.16 12.29
CA GLY A 517 -9.87 15.10 11.87
C GLY A 517 -10.32 13.74 11.34
N THR A 518 -9.37 12.87 10.99
CA THR A 518 -9.62 11.48 10.58
C THR A 518 -10.09 10.64 11.77
N ASN A 519 -9.47 10.78 12.94
CA ASN A 519 -9.71 9.96 14.13
C ASN A 519 -11.22 9.84 14.49
N PRO A 520 -11.98 10.94 14.66
CA PRO A 520 -13.43 10.86 14.90
C PRO A 520 -14.24 10.39 13.68
N ALA A 521 -13.80 10.67 12.45
CA ALA A 521 -14.46 10.17 11.24
C ALA A 521 -14.30 8.64 11.10
N SER A 522 -13.13 8.11 11.44
CA SER A 522 -12.80 6.68 11.46
C SER A 522 -13.55 5.96 12.58
N ALA A 523 -13.67 6.56 13.77
CA ALA A 523 -14.47 6.03 14.86
C ALA A 523 -15.96 5.98 14.53
N GLN A 524 -16.53 7.03 13.92
CA GLN A 524 -17.91 6.99 13.43
C GLN A 524 -18.09 5.94 12.31
N MET A 525 -17.10 5.79 11.41
CA MET A 525 -17.13 4.75 10.36
C MET A 525 -17.00 3.32 10.92
N ALA A 526 -16.32 3.14 12.06
CA ALA A 526 -16.31 1.88 12.81
C ALA A 526 -17.61 1.64 13.61
N GLY A 527 -18.55 2.58 13.60
CA GLY A 527 -19.81 2.51 14.35
C GLY A 527 -19.64 2.73 15.86
N MET A 528 -18.62 3.49 16.27
CA MET A 528 -18.40 3.89 17.66
C MET A 528 -19.05 5.25 17.96
N LYS A 529 -19.42 5.45 19.23
CA LYS A 529 -19.95 6.70 19.78
C LYS A 529 -18.77 7.57 20.23
N VAL A 530 -18.41 8.56 19.41
CA VAL A 530 -17.34 9.51 19.72
C VAL A 530 -17.75 10.41 20.87
N GLN A 531 -16.94 10.43 21.94
CA GLN A 531 -17.05 11.38 23.04
C GLN A 531 -15.76 12.21 23.08
N VAL A 532 -15.89 13.53 22.99
CA VAL A 532 -14.74 14.44 22.98
C VAL A 532 -14.18 14.56 24.39
N VAL A 533 -12.87 14.35 24.53
CA VAL A 533 -12.10 14.72 25.73
C VAL A 533 -11.54 16.12 25.50
N GLU A 534 -11.69 16.99 26.50
CA GLU A 534 -11.14 18.35 26.44
C GLU A 534 -9.61 18.35 26.59
N VAL A 535 -9.00 19.46 26.20
CA VAL A 535 -7.56 19.73 26.40
C VAL A 535 -7.38 20.89 27.36
N ASP A 536 -6.30 20.88 28.11
CA ASP A 536 -5.98 21.95 29.05
C ASP A 536 -5.47 23.23 28.34
N LYS A 537 -5.11 24.24 29.14
CA LYS A 537 -4.61 25.53 28.65
C LYS A 537 -3.19 25.48 28.04
N ASP A 538 -2.45 24.41 28.30
CA ASP A 538 -1.05 24.23 27.89
C ASP A 538 -0.93 23.25 26.71
N GLY A 539 -2.02 22.55 26.37
CA GLY A 539 -2.19 21.72 25.17
C GLY A 539 -2.33 20.21 25.45
N ASN A 540 -2.25 19.79 26.70
CA ASN A 540 -2.32 18.37 27.10
C ASN A 540 -3.76 17.89 27.21
N ILE A 541 -3.96 16.57 27.35
CA ILE A 541 -5.25 15.99 27.69
C ILE A 541 -5.68 16.45 29.09
N ASP A 542 -6.89 17.01 29.23
CA ASP A 542 -7.43 17.36 30.54
C ASP A 542 -7.74 16.08 31.33
N MET A 543 -6.84 15.74 32.27
CA MET A 543 -6.93 14.54 33.08
C MET A 543 -8.11 14.54 34.06
N ALA A 544 -8.71 15.69 34.39
CA ALA A 544 -9.92 15.75 35.19
C ALA A 544 -11.16 15.46 34.32
N ASN A 545 -11.22 16.06 33.13
CA ASN A 545 -12.24 15.78 32.11
C ASN A 545 -12.20 14.31 31.67
N LEU A 546 -11.00 13.77 31.40
CA LEU A 546 -10.80 12.36 31.04
C LEU A 546 -11.32 11.43 32.15
N LYS A 547 -10.93 11.64 33.41
CA LYS A 547 -11.39 10.80 34.53
C LYS A 547 -12.92 10.85 34.69
N ALA A 548 -13.54 12.03 34.53
CA ALA A 548 -14.99 12.17 34.56
C ALA A 548 -15.70 11.47 33.39
N LEU A 549 -15.13 11.53 32.17
CA LEU A 549 -15.66 10.81 31.00
C LEU A 549 -15.47 9.30 31.12
N VAL A 550 -14.33 8.84 31.63
CA VAL A 550 -14.05 7.42 31.89
C VAL A 550 -15.03 6.88 32.94
N ASP A 551 -15.22 7.55 34.07
CA ASP A 551 -16.18 7.09 35.09
C ASP A 551 -17.62 7.01 34.55
N LYS A 552 -18.05 8.04 33.81
CA LYS A 552 -19.35 8.12 33.14
C LYS A 552 -19.56 7.03 32.08
N HIS A 553 -18.49 6.56 31.43
CA HIS A 553 -18.58 5.66 30.28
C HIS A 553 -17.97 4.26 30.49
N LYS A 554 -17.33 3.95 31.63
CA LYS A 554 -16.62 2.69 31.94
C LYS A 554 -17.37 1.40 31.57
N ALA A 555 -18.69 1.37 31.76
CA ALA A 555 -19.53 0.22 31.42
C ALA A 555 -19.77 0.04 29.90
N ASN A 556 -19.41 1.03 29.07
CA ASN A 556 -19.58 1.01 27.61
C ASN A 556 -18.32 1.49 26.87
N LEU A 557 -17.20 1.67 27.58
CA LEU A 557 -15.93 2.17 27.06
C LEU A 557 -15.29 1.10 26.17
N ALA A 558 -15.14 1.40 24.89
CA ALA A 558 -14.49 0.53 23.92
C ALA A 558 -13.04 0.95 23.67
N ALA A 559 -12.81 2.24 23.44
CA ALA A 559 -11.49 2.74 23.08
C ALA A 559 -11.21 4.16 23.57
N MET A 560 -9.94 4.52 23.60
CA MET A 560 -9.48 5.91 23.48
C MET A 560 -8.56 6.02 22.28
N MET A 561 -8.67 7.11 21.50
CA MET A 561 -7.71 7.45 20.46
C MET A 561 -6.80 8.58 20.95
N ILE A 562 -5.50 8.34 20.99
CA ILE A 562 -4.46 9.33 21.31
C ILE A 562 -3.55 9.56 20.10
N THR A 563 -2.87 10.69 20.03
CA THR A 563 -1.79 10.96 19.06
C THR A 563 -0.54 11.30 19.88
N TYR A 564 0.60 10.66 19.63
CA TYR A 564 1.81 10.87 20.45
C TYR A 564 3.09 11.06 19.62
N PRO A 565 3.94 12.07 19.91
CA PRO A 565 3.58 13.28 20.68
C PRO A 565 2.33 13.96 20.11
N SER A 566 1.70 14.85 20.88
CA SER A 566 0.40 15.43 20.56
C SER A 566 0.39 16.16 19.21
N THR A 567 -0.79 16.47 18.67
CA THR A 567 -0.91 17.26 17.43
C THR A 567 -0.38 18.70 17.55
N PHE A 568 -0.09 19.17 18.77
CA PHE A 568 0.64 20.41 19.02
C PHE A 568 2.17 20.24 19.03
N GLY A 569 2.67 19.01 18.91
CA GLY A 569 4.10 18.68 18.92
C GLY A 569 4.70 18.42 20.30
N VAL A 570 3.86 18.24 21.34
CA VAL A 570 4.30 18.13 22.75
C VAL A 570 4.28 16.68 23.22
N PHE A 571 5.32 16.27 23.97
CA PHE A 571 5.35 15.00 24.71
C PHE A 571 4.61 15.16 26.04
N GLU A 572 3.43 14.56 26.16
CA GLU A 572 2.68 14.54 27.43
C GLU A 572 3.34 13.56 28.42
N GLU A 573 3.73 14.03 29.61
CA GLU A 573 4.43 13.22 30.64
C GLU A 573 3.61 12.03 31.14
N SER A 574 2.28 12.20 31.22
CA SER A 574 1.36 11.25 31.85
C SER A 574 0.76 10.22 30.88
N ILE A 575 1.34 10.03 29.69
CA ILE A 575 0.74 9.18 28.65
C ILE A 575 0.55 7.72 29.10
N GLY A 576 1.47 7.18 29.91
CA GLY A 576 1.32 5.85 30.51
C GLY A 576 0.14 5.77 31.49
N ASP A 577 -0.14 6.83 32.25
CA ASP A 577 -1.31 6.90 33.15
C ASP A 577 -2.62 7.03 32.37
N VAL A 578 -2.62 7.70 31.22
CA VAL A 578 -3.74 7.74 30.27
C VAL A 578 -4.04 6.32 29.78
N CYS A 579 -3.03 5.56 29.32
CA CYS A 579 -3.20 4.17 28.89
C CYS A 579 -3.75 3.29 30.02
N ASN A 580 -3.10 3.31 31.18
CA ASN A 580 -3.50 2.56 32.37
C ASN A 580 -4.94 2.84 32.79
N LEU A 581 -5.39 4.10 32.76
CA LEU A 581 -6.75 4.50 33.11
C LEU A 581 -7.80 3.89 32.17
N ILE A 582 -7.50 3.79 30.87
CA ILE A 582 -8.39 3.19 29.87
C ILE A 582 -8.44 1.66 30.03
N HIS A 583 -7.29 1.02 30.21
CA HIS A 583 -7.20 -0.43 30.44
C HIS A 583 -7.92 -0.86 31.72
N GLN A 584 -7.74 -0.13 32.83
CA GLN A 584 -8.43 -0.38 34.11
C GLN A 584 -9.95 -0.31 34.00
N ASN A 585 -10.49 0.37 32.99
CA ASN A 585 -11.94 0.49 32.74
C ASN A 585 -12.42 -0.39 31.57
N GLY A 586 -11.58 -1.31 31.10
CA GLY A 586 -11.92 -2.31 30.06
C GLY A 586 -11.99 -1.75 28.64
N GLY A 587 -11.40 -0.58 28.39
CA GLY A 587 -11.18 -0.06 27.05
C GLY A 587 -9.85 -0.53 26.44
N GLN A 588 -9.63 -0.15 25.18
CA GLN A 588 -8.35 -0.31 24.48
C GLN A 588 -7.79 1.05 24.04
N VAL A 589 -6.47 1.13 23.90
CA VAL A 589 -5.74 2.34 23.51
C VAL A 589 -5.35 2.21 22.04
N TYR A 590 -5.93 3.07 21.21
CA TYR A 590 -5.49 3.27 19.84
C TYR A 590 -4.57 4.49 19.78
N LEU A 591 -3.35 4.33 19.27
CA LEU A 591 -2.41 5.43 19.09
C LEU A 591 -2.18 5.75 17.62
N ASP A 592 -2.50 6.99 17.27
CA ASP A 592 -2.25 7.60 15.97
C ASP A 592 -0.75 7.87 15.80
N GLY A 593 -0.08 6.94 15.10
CA GLY A 593 1.36 6.98 14.84
C GLY A 593 1.77 7.94 13.72
N ALA A 594 0.93 8.91 13.36
CA ALA A 594 1.27 9.98 12.43
C ALA A 594 2.54 10.76 12.81
N ASN A 595 2.80 10.87 14.12
CA ASN A 595 3.92 11.63 14.69
C ASN A 595 5.12 10.74 15.10
N MET A 596 5.16 9.47 14.67
CA MET A 596 6.24 8.52 15.00
C MET A 596 7.66 8.99 14.62
N ASN A 597 7.80 9.99 13.74
CA ASN A 597 9.11 10.59 13.42
C ASN A 597 9.81 11.24 14.64
N ALA A 598 9.07 11.53 15.71
CA ALA A 598 9.63 11.97 16.99
C ALA A 598 9.88 10.81 17.98
N GLN A 599 9.44 9.58 17.67
CA GLN A 599 9.54 8.41 18.56
C GLN A 599 10.60 7.39 18.14
N VAL A 600 10.81 7.16 16.83
CA VAL A 600 11.67 6.08 16.32
C VAL A 600 13.05 6.08 16.99
N GLY A 601 13.38 5.00 17.70
CA GLY A 601 14.64 4.82 18.41
C GLY A 601 14.74 5.49 19.79
N LEU A 602 13.71 6.21 20.24
CA LEU A 602 13.66 6.92 21.52
C LEU A 602 12.60 6.36 22.47
N CYS A 603 11.40 6.06 21.97
CA CYS A 603 10.29 5.45 22.71
C CYS A 603 9.42 4.61 21.76
N ARG A 604 8.55 3.75 22.29
CA ARG A 604 7.78 2.79 21.49
C ARG A 604 6.33 2.66 22.01
N PRO A 605 5.29 2.85 21.18
CA PRO A 605 3.88 2.78 21.58
C PRO A 605 3.49 1.56 22.44
N GLY A 606 3.96 0.36 22.08
CA GLY A 606 3.66 -0.85 22.86
C GLY A 606 4.31 -0.88 24.24
N ASP A 607 5.46 -0.22 24.43
CA ASP A 607 6.18 -0.22 25.73
C ASP A 607 5.48 0.69 26.77
N TYR A 608 4.69 1.68 26.34
CA TYR A 608 3.92 2.58 27.22
C TYR A 608 2.39 2.38 27.17
N GLY A 609 1.94 1.22 26.71
CA GLY A 609 0.55 0.77 26.88
C GLY A 609 -0.43 1.14 25.78
N SER A 610 0.03 1.43 24.56
CA SER A 610 -0.86 1.41 23.40
C SER A 610 -1.14 -0.04 22.96
N ASP A 611 -2.37 -0.38 22.60
CA ASP A 611 -2.75 -1.72 22.13
C ASP A 611 -2.65 -1.87 20.60
N VAL A 612 -2.73 -0.76 19.85
CA VAL A 612 -2.70 -0.76 18.38
C VAL A 612 -2.36 0.64 17.82
N SER A 613 -1.54 0.72 16.77
CA SER A 613 -1.27 1.97 16.03
C SER A 613 -1.27 1.78 14.52
N HIS A 614 -1.72 2.80 13.78
CA HIS A 614 -1.30 2.94 12.38
C HIS A 614 0.01 3.71 12.25
N LEU A 615 0.76 3.46 11.18
CA LEU A 615 1.97 4.21 10.82
C LEU A 615 1.79 4.91 9.46
N ASN A 616 2.04 6.22 9.38
CA ASN A 616 2.12 6.89 8.07
C ASN A 616 3.48 6.60 7.39
N LEU A 617 3.58 5.52 6.60
CA LEU A 617 4.81 5.24 5.82
C LEU A 617 5.15 6.38 4.83
N HIS A 618 4.16 7.18 4.46
CA HIS A 618 4.24 8.36 3.60
C HIS A 618 4.50 9.67 4.36
N LYS A 619 4.86 9.59 5.65
CA LYS A 619 5.43 10.68 6.45
C LYS A 619 6.80 10.25 6.99
N THR A 620 6.80 9.25 7.88
CA THR A 620 7.98 8.83 8.66
C THR A 620 8.93 7.90 7.89
N PHE A 621 8.42 7.11 6.93
CA PHE A 621 9.18 6.06 6.26
C PHE A 621 9.28 6.27 4.73
N CYS A 622 9.47 7.53 4.34
CA CYS A 622 9.94 7.98 3.02
C CYS A 622 9.11 7.61 1.77
N ILE A 623 7.89 7.06 1.87
CA ILE A 623 7.00 6.96 0.70
C ILE A 623 6.65 8.38 0.22
N PRO A 624 6.81 8.72 -1.08
CA PRO A 624 6.63 10.08 -1.56
C PRO A 624 5.18 10.56 -1.45
N HIS A 625 5.00 11.81 -1.01
CA HIS A 625 3.69 12.43 -0.77
C HIS A 625 2.81 12.55 -2.04
N GLY A 626 3.40 12.51 -3.24
CA GLY A 626 2.70 12.37 -4.52
C GLY A 626 1.67 13.46 -4.87
N GLY A 627 1.73 14.63 -4.21
CA GLY A 627 0.70 15.67 -4.34
C GLY A 627 -0.65 15.32 -3.69
N GLY A 628 -0.68 14.36 -2.76
CA GLY A 628 -1.90 13.87 -2.09
C GLY A 628 -2.12 12.36 -2.17
N GLY A 629 -1.08 11.58 -2.45
CA GLY A 629 -1.13 10.11 -2.57
C GLY A 629 -0.21 9.60 -3.70
N PRO A 630 0.33 8.37 -3.62
CA PRO A 630 -0.11 7.26 -2.77
C PRO A 630 0.23 7.40 -1.28
N GLY A 631 -0.40 6.53 -0.48
CA GLY A 631 -0.03 6.32 0.91
C GLY A 631 -0.12 4.85 1.29
N MET A 632 0.48 4.51 2.42
CA MET A 632 0.27 3.27 3.17
C MET A 632 0.08 3.64 4.65
N GLY A 633 -0.75 2.87 5.34
CA GLY A 633 -1.10 3.04 6.76
C GLY A 633 -1.17 1.72 7.51
N PRO A 634 -0.13 0.87 7.47
CA PRO A 634 -0.12 -0.41 8.18
C PRO A 634 -0.43 -0.21 9.65
N ILE A 635 -1.14 -1.17 10.24
CA ILE A 635 -1.34 -1.24 11.69
C ILE A 635 -0.40 -2.26 12.32
N GLY A 636 0.15 -1.93 13.49
CA GLY A 636 0.62 -2.88 14.49
C GLY A 636 -0.42 -2.99 15.59
#